data_AF-A0A1F2QFL0-F1
#
_entry.id   AF-A0A1F2QFL0-F1
#
_cell.length_a   1.000
_cell.length_b   1.000
_cell.length_c   1.000
_cell.angle_alpha   90.00
_cell.angle_beta   90.00
_cell.angle_gamma   90.00
#
_symmetry.space_group_name_H-M   'P 1'
#
loop_
_entity.id
_entity.type
_entity.pdbx_description
1 polymer ?
#
loop_
_entity_poly.entity_id
_entity_poly.type
_entity_poly.pdbx_seq_one_letter_code
_entity_poly.pdbx_strand_id
1 'polypeptide(L)'
;MSLTSVAKPTQFAVAIVALVATLSFAQASPPAPSGERQAETVSALVSREIPDLLRLYERLHANPELSFQEERTSATIAEELSRLGFGVTRNVGGHGVVGVLRNGPGPTVLVRTDMDALPVIEGTGLPYASTVKARDELGREVGVMHACGHDAHMTVFVGTARVLAAMRQGWHGTLVLIAQPAEERGQGAKAMLDDGLFTRFPRPDVCLAEHVTPSLAAGRAGVVEGYAFANVDSVDVTIRGLGGHGASPNKTKDPIVMAAQFVNALQTIVSRRIDPVEPAVVTVGSIHGGTAYNIIPDEVRLQLTVRSYAPEVRQRIIEEIERIARGVAEAAGVPGDRMPTIKLAEGFTPALYNDPVLTARVAAALRQALGDSNVVALKPEMVGEDFAIYGLVDPRVPICMFRLGTGDPEALRQSERSGTPVPALHSSRYAPVPGPTIRTGVTAMTAAVIDLLSLARAALAADAPLAFVKVALETGKAASGSAAVVKDVLAGEVPGIRASLISLGPGGRHVEGRSNAEDKVYLVLEGRGAVVADGVPLPVERQTIVRLPVGSDAELAAAASSMLDVLVLRHALSDEDRVDLAAHPENQASPYVRKFSECPTYGEAIKSAKTTSRTLLPKDIVPRMSIGTVETAGPDRVAPHAHPMLEQFFLGLDGNDIVVHADGGQTALGANELLHIPLGSRHGAEVAEGKKLHYVWMDFFRDREGLRWLETHKPNEPAKQP
;
A
#
# COMPACT_ATOMS: atom_id res chain seq x y z
N MET A 1 -70.97 66.10 35.74
CA MET A 1 -70.29 67.37 35.39
C MET A 1 -69.21 67.05 34.37
N SER A 2 -69.12 67.84 33.28
CA SER A 2 -68.12 67.84 32.17
C SER A 2 -67.84 66.50 31.43
N LEU A 3 -68.01 66.36 30.10
CA LEU A 3 -67.45 67.08 28.93
C LEU A 3 -65.92 66.82 28.80
N THR A 4 -65.30 66.42 27.67
CA THR A 4 -65.66 66.27 26.23
C THR A 4 -64.59 65.34 25.55
N SER A 5 -64.88 64.49 24.55
CA SER A 5 -64.67 64.71 23.08
C SER A 5 -63.29 65.29 22.65
N VAL A 6 -62.53 64.77 21.65
CA VAL A 6 -62.77 63.69 20.64
C VAL A 6 -61.45 63.24 19.93
N ALA A 7 -61.34 61.99 19.44
CA ALA A 7 -60.82 61.59 18.08
C ALA A 7 -60.54 60.06 17.94
N LYS A 8 -60.64 59.56 16.69
CA LYS A 8 -60.52 58.17 16.19
C LYS A 8 -59.08 57.86 15.67
N PRO A 9 -58.68 56.62 15.26
CA PRO A 9 -59.52 55.49 14.85
C PRO A 9 -59.17 54.07 15.37
N THR A 10 -60.13 53.19 15.08
CA THR A 10 -60.17 51.72 15.25
C THR A 10 -58.98 50.92 14.70
N GLN A 11 -58.52 49.95 15.50
CA GLN A 11 -57.98 48.68 15.01
C GLN A 11 -58.86 47.52 15.55
N PHE A 12 -59.48 46.76 14.65
CA PHE A 12 -60.15 45.50 14.98
C PHE A 12 -59.16 44.37 14.77
N ALA A 13 -58.79 43.66 15.83
CA ALA A 13 -58.04 42.41 15.72
C ALA A 13 -59.00 41.28 15.34
N VAL A 14 -58.93 40.82 14.08
CA VAL A 14 -59.65 39.62 13.64
C VAL A 14 -58.75 38.41 13.86
N ALA A 15 -59.11 37.56 14.83
CA ALA A 15 -58.45 36.28 15.04
C ALA A 15 -58.89 35.28 13.96
N ILE A 16 -58.05 35.07 12.95
CA ILE A 16 -58.24 34.00 11.96
C ILE A 16 -57.58 32.72 12.51
N VAL A 17 -58.40 31.75 12.91
CA VAL A 17 -57.94 30.39 13.19
C VAL A 17 -57.74 29.66 11.87
N ALA A 18 -56.51 29.68 11.35
CA ALA A 18 -56.11 28.89 10.19
C ALA A 18 -55.64 27.51 10.64
N LEU A 19 -56.50 26.50 10.50
CA LEU A 19 -56.16 25.10 10.73
C LEU A 19 -55.30 24.58 9.57
N VAL A 20 -53.98 24.83 9.62
CA VAL A 20 -53.03 24.27 8.65
C VAL A 20 -52.73 22.82 9.04
N ALA A 21 -53.36 21.88 8.33
CA ALA A 21 -52.95 20.48 8.37
C ALA A 21 -51.59 20.33 7.68
N THR A 22 -50.51 20.25 8.46
CA THR A 22 -49.18 19.92 7.96
C THR A 22 -49.12 18.45 7.56
N LEU A 23 -49.52 18.18 6.31
CA LEU A 23 -49.15 16.97 5.59
C LEU A 23 -47.62 16.98 5.42
N SER A 24 -46.93 16.34 6.36
CA SER A 24 -45.50 16.05 6.26
C SER A 24 -45.27 15.10 5.09
N PHE A 25 -45.05 15.65 3.90
CA PHE A 25 -44.35 14.95 2.84
C PHE A 25 -42.94 14.68 3.36
N ALA A 26 -42.71 13.46 3.83
CA ALA A 26 -41.38 12.94 4.01
C ALA A 26 -40.70 12.95 2.64
N GLN A 27 -39.84 13.94 2.42
CA GLN A 27 -38.88 13.89 1.32
C GLN A 27 -38.00 12.69 1.60
N ALA A 28 -38.24 11.60 0.87
CA ALA A 28 -37.30 10.49 0.85
C ALA A 28 -35.97 11.05 0.33
N SER A 29 -34.93 10.98 1.17
CA SER A 29 -33.56 11.31 0.75
C SER A 29 -33.24 10.54 -0.54
N PRO A 30 -32.48 11.14 -1.49
CA PRO A 30 -32.02 10.40 -2.64
C PRO A 30 -31.31 9.12 -2.17
N PRO A 31 -31.52 7.97 -2.84
CA PRO A 31 -30.97 6.70 -2.39
C PRO A 31 -29.44 6.77 -2.43
N ALA A 32 -28.81 6.62 -1.26
CA ALA A 32 -27.36 6.61 -1.10
C ALA A 32 -26.66 5.69 -2.13
N PRO A 33 -25.50 6.06 -2.68
CA PRO A 33 -24.74 5.21 -3.60
C PRO A 33 -24.53 3.81 -3.02
N SER A 34 -24.39 2.80 -3.88
CA SER A 34 -24.36 1.38 -3.49
C SER A 34 -23.32 1.06 -2.41
N GLY A 35 -22.16 1.72 -2.43
CA GLY A 35 -21.09 1.55 -1.44
C GLY A 35 -21.45 2.05 -0.02
N GLU A 36 -22.21 3.14 0.11
CA GLU A 36 -22.62 3.66 1.43
C GLU A 36 -23.55 2.67 2.15
N ARG A 37 -24.56 2.16 1.43
CA ARG A 37 -25.47 1.13 1.97
C ARG A 37 -24.77 -0.18 2.29
N GLN A 38 -23.69 -0.51 1.59
CA GLN A 38 -22.87 -1.68 1.90
C GLN A 38 -22.07 -1.48 3.19
N ALA A 39 -21.44 -0.32 3.39
CA ALA A 39 -20.72 0.02 4.61
C ALA A 39 -21.65 0.08 5.85
N GLU A 40 -22.85 0.67 5.72
CA GLU A 40 -23.88 0.63 6.77
C GLU A 40 -24.27 -0.80 7.14
N THR A 41 -24.46 -1.67 6.14
CA THR A 41 -24.80 -3.08 6.35
C THR A 41 -23.68 -3.83 7.07
N VAL A 42 -22.42 -3.64 6.68
CA VAL A 42 -21.25 -4.22 7.37
C VAL A 42 -21.23 -3.74 8.83
N SER A 43 -21.32 -2.43 9.08
CA SER A 43 -21.29 -1.85 10.43
C SER A 43 -22.40 -2.39 11.35
N ALA A 44 -23.62 -2.56 10.81
CA ALA A 44 -24.74 -3.15 11.54
C ALA A 44 -24.51 -4.63 11.87
N LEU A 45 -24.01 -5.42 10.91
CA LEU A 45 -23.68 -6.84 11.12
C LEU A 45 -22.55 -7.01 12.14
N VAL A 46 -21.43 -6.28 11.98
CA VAL A 46 -20.30 -6.28 12.94
C VAL A 46 -20.81 -5.98 14.34
N SER A 47 -21.61 -4.92 14.50
CA SER A 47 -22.15 -4.51 15.80
C SER A 47 -22.98 -5.59 16.50
N ARG A 48 -23.67 -6.44 15.74
CA ARG A 48 -24.41 -7.59 16.27
C ARG A 48 -23.48 -8.73 16.73
N GLU A 49 -22.37 -8.97 16.04
CA GLU A 49 -21.44 -10.06 16.36
C GLU A 49 -20.51 -9.75 17.56
N ILE A 50 -20.21 -8.47 17.84
CA ILE A 50 -19.23 -8.08 18.88
C ILE A 50 -19.40 -8.79 20.24
N PRO A 51 -20.60 -8.92 20.85
CA PRO A 51 -20.73 -9.58 22.15
C PRO A 51 -20.29 -11.04 22.12
N ASP A 52 -20.46 -11.73 21.00
CA ASP A 52 -20.11 -13.14 20.81
C ASP A 52 -18.63 -13.30 20.45
N LEU A 53 -18.10 -12.39 19.63
CA LEU A 53 -16.68 -12.33 19.30
C LEU A 53 -15.83 -11.99 20.53
N LEU A 54 -16.29 -11.15 21.45
CA LEU A 54 -15.59 -10.91 22.70
C LEU A 54 -15.48 -12.17 23.57
N ARG A 55 -16.55 -12.99 23.63
CA ARG A 55 -16.49 -14.28 24.35
C ARG A 55 -15.61 -15.31 23.64
N LEU A 56 -15.50 -15.24 22.31
CA LEU A 56 -14.54 -16.03 21.55
C LEU A 56 -13.09 -15.62 21.88
N TYR A 57 -12.80 -14.32 21.85
CA TYR A 57 -11.50 -13.75 22.21
C TYR A 57 -11.09 -14.16 23.63
N GLU A 58 -11.93 -13.92 24.64
CA GLU A 58 -11.63 -14.29 26.04
C GLU A 58 -11.38 -15.80 26.19
N ARG A 59 -12.11 -16.64 25.44
CA ARG A 59 -11.90 -18.10 25.43
C ARG A 59 -10.55 -18.48 24.82
N LEU A 60 -10.16 -17.85 23.71
CA LEU A 60 -8.87 -18.11 23.05
C LEU A 60 -7.71 -17.61 23.92
N HIS A 61 -7.79 -16.37 24.43
CA HIS A 61 -6.81 -15.76 25.34
C HIS A 61 -6.54 -16.61 26.59
N ALA A 62 -7.58 -17.19 27.18
CA ALA A 62 -7.48 -18.04 28.36
C ALA A 62 -7.03 -19.49 28.08
N ASN A 63 -7.04 -19.93 26.80
CA ASN A 63 -6.68 -21.30 26.39
C ASN A 63 -5.61 -21.33 25.27
N PRO A 64 -4.48 -20.63 25.42
CA PRO A 64 -3.46 -20.56 24.39
C PRO A 64 -2.72 -21.91 24.23
N GLU A 65 -2.26 -22.20 23.01
CA GLU A 65 -1.53 -23.41 22.67
C GLU A 65 -0.24 -23.06 21.92
N LEU A 66 0.85 -23.77 22.23
CA LEU A 66 2.15 -23.52 21.59
C LEU A 66 2.12 -23.92 20.11
N SER A 67 3.05 -23.36 19.33
CA SER A 67 3.33 -23.74 17.96
C SER A 67 3.43 -25.27 17.79
N PHE A 68 2.75 -25.81 16.77
CA PHE A 68 2.57 -27.25 16.51
C PHE A 68 1.83 -28.05 17.61
N GLN A 69 1.13 -27.38 18.54
CA GLN A 69 0.31 -28.01 19.58
C GLN A 69 -1.14 -27.46 19.61
N GLU A 70 -1.57 -26.78 18.55
CA GLU A 70 -2.82 -25.99 18.45
C GLU A 70 -4.08 -26.85 18.23
N GLU A 71 -4.19 -28.01 18.88
CA GLU A 71 -5.26 -28.99 18.64
C GLU A 71 -6.67 -28.45 18.95
N ARG A 72 -6.85 -27.78 20.10
CA ARG A 72 -8.13 -27.25 20.57
C ARG A 72 -8.49 -25.95 19.85
N THR A 73 -7.49 -25.13 19.57
CA THR A 73 -7.64 -23.91 18.77
C THR A 73 -8.07 -24.25 17.34
N SER A 74 -7.36 -25.18 16.67
CA SER A 74 -7.73 -25.75 15.37
C SER A 74 -9.16 -26.30 15.37
N ALA A 75 -9.56 -27.02 16.42
CA ALA A 75 -10.92 -27.56 16.55
C ALA A 75 -11.97 -26.45 16.62
N THR A 76 -11.69 -25.40 17.40
CA THR A 76 -12.57 -24.25 17.58
C THR A 76 -12.80 -23.51 16.27
N ILE A 77 -11.73 -23.16 15.54
CA ILE A 77 -11.86 -22.41 14.29
C ILE A 77 -12.55 -23.25 13.20
N ALA A 78 -12.24 -24.55 13.12
CA ALA A 78 -12.91 -25.46 12.20
C ALA A 78 -14.43 -25.57 12.47
N GLU A 79 -14.85 -25.55 13.73
CA GLU A 79 -16.27 -25.58 14.10
C GLU A 79 -16.98 -24.27 13.72
N GLU A 80 -16.39 -23.12 14.02
CA GLU A 80 -16.93 -21.80 13.65
C GLU A 80 -17.13 -21.68 12.13
N LEU A 81 -16.13 -22.07 11.32
CA LEU A 81 -16.24 -22.05 9.86
C LEU A 81 -17.29 -23.06 9.33
N SER A 82 -17.38 -24.25 9.93
CA SER A 82 -18.33 -25.28 9.51
C SER A 82 -19.78 -24.83 9.68
N ARG A 83 -20.11 -24.16 10.80
CA ARG A 83 -21.45 -23.60 11.06
C ARG A 83 -21.88 -22.55 10.03
N LEU A 84 -20.93 -21.89 9.38
CA LEU A 84 -21.16 -20.87 8.35
C LEU A 84 -21.28 -21.45 6.93
N GLY A 85 -21.23 -22.78 6.79
CA GLY A 85 -21.38 -23.47 5.51
C GLY A 85 -20.15 -23.35 4.61
N PHE A 86 -18.96 -23.29 5.19
CA PHE A 86 -17.70 -23.52 4.47
C PHE A 86 -17.44 -25.03 4.34
N GLY A 87 -16.83 -25.44 3.23
CA GLY A 87 -16.20 -26.76 3.14
C GLY A 87 -14.89 -26.74 3.93
N VAL A 88 -14.91 -27.28 5.15
CA VAL A 88 -13.77 -27.24 6.07
C VAL A 88 -12.94 -28.52 5.98
N THR A 89 -11.63 -28.37 5.79
CA THR A 89 -10.63 -29.43 5.96
C THR A 89 -9.70 -29.07 7.10
N ARG A 90 -9.50 -30.01 8.02
CA ARG A 90 -8.57 -29.88 9.14
C ARG A 90 -7.28 -30.64 8.86
N ASN A 91 -6.28 -30.39 9.70
CA ASN A 91 -4.98 -31.04 9.71
C ASN A 91 -4.21 -30.84 8.40
N VAL A 92 -4.29 -29.63 7.84
CA VAL A 92 -3.47 -29.22 6.69
C VAL A 92 -2.15 -28.70 7.23
N GLY A 93 -1.04 -29.37 6.93
CA GLY A 93 0.29 -28.96 7.39
C GLY A 93 0.47 -29.00 8.92
N GLY A 94 -0.07 -30.01 9.60
CA GLY A 94 -0.06 -30.09 11.07
C GLY A 94 -1.45 -29.82 11.64
N HIS A 95 -1.65 -28.72 12.37
CA HIS A 95 -2.95 -28.34 12.93
C HIS A 95 -3.78 -27.38 12.06
N GLY A 96 -3.28 -26.99 10.88
CA GLY A 96 -3.92 -25.99 10.03
C GLY A 96 -5.33 -26.37 9.55
N VAL A 97 -6.16 -25.33 9.38
CA VAL A 97 -7.55 -25.43 8.96
C VAL A 97 -7.76 -24.63 7.69
N VAL A 98 -8.46 -25.21 6.71
CA VAL A 98 -8.83 -24.56 5.45
C VAL A 98 -10.33 -24.64 5.28
N GLY A 99 -11.01 -23.49 5.29
CA GLY A 99 -12.43 -23.36 4.95
C GLY A 99 -12.60 -22.75 3.56
N VAL A 100 -13.30 -23.45 2.66
CA VAL A 100 -13.60 -22.94 1.31
C VAL A 100 -15.08 -22.61 1.18
N LEU A 101 -15.41 -21.39 0.73
CA LEU A 101 -16.77 -20.99 0.38
C LEU A 101 -16.83 -20.41 -1.03
N ARG A 102 -17.59 -21.08 -1.91
CA ARG A 102 -17.82 -20.66 -3.30
C ARG A 102 -19.17 -19.97 -3.46
N ASN A 103 -19.22 -18.96 -4.31
CA ASN A 103 -20.38 -18.10 -4.50
C ASN A 103 -20.48 -17.56 -5.94
N GLY A 104 -20.57 -18.47 -6.90
CA GLY A 104 -20.57 -18.14 -8.32
C GLY A 104 -19.17 -17.84 -8.90
N PRO A 105 -19.09 -17.39 -10.17
CA PRO A 105 -17.83 -17.01 -10.81
C PRO A 105 -17.31 -15.69 -10.25
N GLY A 106 -15.99 -15.57 -10.13
CA GLY A 106 -15.31 -14.40 -9.58
C GLY A 106 -13.88 -14.76 -9.17
N PRO A 107 -13.15 -13.83 -8.52
CA PRO A 107 -11.80 -14.10 -8.03
C PRO A 107 -11.81 -14.99 -6.79
N THR A 108 -10.64 -15.52 -6.45
CA THR A 108 -10.39 -16.27 -5.22
C THR A 108 -9.57 -15.42 -4.26
N VAL A 109 -10.20 -14.97 -3.17
CA VAL A 109 -9.52 -14.23 -2.09
C VAL A 109 -9.21 -15.18 -0.96
N LEU A 110 -7.93 -15.29 -0.59
CA LEU A 110 -7.51 -15.98 0.63
C LEU A 110 -7.40 -14.98 1.78
N VAL A 111 -7.88 -15.35 2.96
CA VAL A 111 -7.63 -14.62 4.21
C VAL A 111 -6.95 -15.56 5.19
N ARG A 112 -5.86 -15.11 5.81
CA ARG A 112 -5.09 -15.86 6.83
C ARG A 112 -5.34 -15.31 8.23
N THR A 113 -5.48 -16.21 9.18
CA THR A 113 -5.13 -16.00 10.59
C THR A 113 -4.05 -16.99 10.97
N ASP A 114 -3.13 -16.59 11.82
CA ASP A 114 -2.30 -17.46 12.67
C ASP A 114 -3.15 -18.00 13.83
N MET A 115 -2.59 -18.91 14.63
CA MET A 115 -3.30 -19.61 15.73
C MET A 115 -2.47 -19.85 16.99
N ASP A 116 -1.15 -19.85 16.90
CA ASP A 116 -0.27 -20.27 17.99
C ASP A 116 0.00 -19.17 19.02
N ALA A 117 0.55 -19.59 20.15
CA ALA A 117 0.89 -18.76 21.29
C ALA A 117 2.34 -19.00 21.74
N LEU A 118 2.81 -18.09 22.59
CA LEU A 118 4.20 -18.05 23.03
C LEU A 118 4.41 -18.74 24.38
N PRO A 119 5.62 -19.28 24.65
CA PRO A 119 6.02 -19.84 25.94
C PRO A 119 6.32 -18.75 26.98
N VAL A 120 5.34 -17.88 27.22
CA VAL A 120 5.40 -16.73 28.12
C VAL A 120 4.40 -16.94 29.26
N ILE A 121 4.83 -16.69 30.50
CA ILE A 121 3.93 -16.64 31.65
C ILE A 121 3.22 -15.29 31.62
N GLU A 122 1.89 -15.31 31.54
CA GLU A 122 1.09 -14.09 31.50
C GLU A 122 1.16 -13.31 32.83
N GLY A 123 1.30 -11.99 32.72
CA GLY A 123 1.43 -11.04 33.83
C GLY A 123 0.56 -9.80 33.65
N THR A 124 -0.51 -9.89 32.85
CA THR A 124 -1.46 -8.79 32.57
C THR A 124 -2.36 -8.48 33.78
N GLY A 125 -2.76 -9.52 34.54
CA GLY A 125 -3.77 -9.44 35.60
C GLY A 125 -5.22 -9.37 35.09
N LEU A 126 -5.47 -9.67 33.81
CA LEU A 126 -6.81 -9.68 33.23
C LEU A 126 -7.69 -10.80 33.84
N PRO A 127 -9.04 -10.63 33.91
CA PRO A 127 -9.94 -11.67 34.44
C PRO A 127 -9.94 -12.98 33.66
N TYR A 128 -9.49 -12.94 32.40
CA TYR A 128 -9.37 -14.06 31.47
C TYR A 128 -7.90 -14.39 31.13
N ALA A 129 -6.95 -13.93 31.94
CA ALA A 129 -5.53 -14.22 31.76
C ALA A 129 -5.26 -15.74 31.76
N SER A 130 -4.38 -16.19 30.87
CA SER A 130 -3.96 -17.58 30.76
C SER A 130 -3.32 -18.07 32.06
N THR A 131 -3.71 -19.28 32.45
CA THR A 131 -3.02 -20.09 33.47
C THR A 131 -2.47 -21.40 32.88
N VAL A 132 -2.47 -21.51 31.55
CA VAL A 132 -2.06 -22.71 30.83
C VAL A 132 -0.55 -22.94 30.96
N LYS A 133 -0.19 -24.21 31.13
CA LYS A 133 1.17 -24.71 31.05
C LYS A 133 1.26 -25.78 29.97
N ALA A 134 2.38 -25.80 29.25
CA ALA A 134 2.68 -26.79 28.21
C ALA A 134 4.14 -27.24 28.32
N ARG A 135 4.53 -28.21 27.47
CA ARG A 135 5.94 -28.55 27.27
C ARG A 135 6.44 -27.93 25.97
N ASP A 136 7.58 -27.26 26.05
CA ASP A 136 8.27 -26.77 24.86
C ASP A 136 9.01 -27.90 24.11
N GLU A 137 9.63 -27.56 22.97
CA GLU A 137 10.41 -28.46 22.12
C GLU A 137 11.58 -29.16 22.87
N LEU A 138 12.05 -28.58 23.97
CA LEU A 138 13.10 -29.12 24.83
C LEU A 138 12.54 -29.91 26.02
N GLY A 139 11.22 -30.16 26.04
CA GLY A 139 10.48 -30.89 27.06
C GLY A 139 10.28 -30.13 28.37
N ARG A 140 10.65 -28.83 28.44
CA ARG A 140 10.58 -28.01 29.65
C ARG A 140 9.14 -27.55 29.88
N GLU A 141 8.71 -27.54 31.15
CA GLU A 141 7.40 -26.98 31.51
C GLU A 141 7.48 -25.44 31.47
N VAL A 142 6.61 -24.83 30.67
CA VAL A 142 6.52 -23.38 30.45
C VAL A 142 5.07 -22.91 30.61
N GLY A 143 4.88 -21.63 31.00
CA GLY A 143 3.57 -20.98 30.84
C GLY A 143 3.32 -20.61 29.38
N VAL A 144 2.06 -20.43 29.00
CA VAL A 144 1.66 -20.12 27.62
C VAL A 144 0.74 -18.89 27.60
N MET A 145 0.96 -17.96 26.66
CA MET A 145 0.21 -16.70 26.52
C MET A 145 0.14 -16.28 25.04
N HIS A 146 -0.99 -15.74 24.59
CA HIS A 146 -1.08 -15.04 23.29
C HIS A 146 -0.42 -13.65 23.34
N ALA A 147 0.88 -13.61 23.65
CA ALA A 147 1.65 -12.37 23.78
C ALA A 147 1.89 -11.64 22.45
N CYS A 148 1.54 -12.24 21.31
CA CYS A 148 1.55 -11.61 19.98
C CYS A 148 0.14 -11.28 19.42
N GLY A 149 -0.94 -11.63 20.14
CA GLY A 149 -2.32 -11.26 19.77
C GLY A 149 -3.01 -12.13 18.72
N HIS A 150 -2.52 -13.34 18.46
CA HIS A 150 -3.11 -14.27 17.48
C HIS A 150 -4.57 -14.68 17.83
N ASP A 151 -4.96 -14.58 19.10
CA ASP A 151 -6.34 -14.68 19.56
C ASP A 151 -7.24 -13.53 19.06
N ALA A 152 -6.71 -12.32 18.95
CA ALA A 152 -7.40 -11.21 18.31
C ALA A 152 -7.53 -11.45 16.79
N HIS A 153 -6.46 -11.93 16.13
CA HIS A 153 -6.49 -12.29 14.69
C HIS A 153 -7.56 -13.35 14.42
N MET A 154 -7.56 -14.46 15.17
CA MET A 154 -8.54 -15.53 15.06
C MET A 154 -9.98 -15.04 15.31
N THR A 155 -10.16 -14.11 16.25
CA THR A 155 -11.47 -13.54 16.54
C THR A 155 -11.95 -12.64 15.40
N VAL A 156 -11.08 -11.80 14.84
CA VAL A 156 -11.40 -10.98 13.67
C VAL A 156 -11.69 -11.85 12.44
N PHE A 157 -10.90 -12.91 12.23
CA PHE A 157 -11.08 -13.88 11.16
C PHE A 157 -12.45 -14.58 11.23
N VAL A 158 -12.85 -15.05 12.41
CA VAL A 158 -14.19 -15.63 12.61
C VAL A 158 -15.28 -14.57 12.42
N GLY A 159 -15.12 -13.36 12.95
CA GLY A 159 -16.07 -12.26 12.73
C GLY A 159 -16.26 -11.93 11.24
N THR A 160 -15.15 -11.85 10.50
CA THR A 160 -15.12 -11.61 9.06
C THR A 160 -15.84 -12.73 8.31
N ALA A 161 -15.57 -13.99 8.65
CA ALA A 161 -16.26 -15.15 8.09
C ALA A 161 -17.78 -15.07 8.31
N ARG A 162 -18.23 -14.68 9.51
CA ARG A 162 -19.65 -14.53 9.85
C ARG A 162 -20.32 -13.43 9.03
N VAL A 163 -19.70 -12.26 8.91
CA VAL A 163 -20.26 -11.13 8.16
C VAL A 163 -20.30 -11.45 6.65
N LEU A 164 -19.22 -11.97 6.07
CA LEU A 164 -19.18 -12.37 4.66
C LEU A 164 -20.18 -13.49 4.33
N ALA A 165 -20.38 -14.46 5.23
CA ALA A 165 -21.37 -15.52 5.07
C ALA A 165 -22.81 -14.99 5.16
N ALA A 166 -23.08 -13.97 6.00
CA ALA A 166 -24.37 -13.28 6.03
C ALA A 166 -24.59 -12.40 4.78
N MET A 167 -23.51 -11.86 4.19
CA MET A 167 -23.53 -11.00 3.01
C MET A 167 -23.34 -11.74 1.68
N ARG A 168 -23.57 -13.05 1.60
CA ARG A 168 -23.41 -13.87 0.37
C ARG A 168 -24.11 -13.28 -0.88
N GLN A 169 -25.18 -12.51 -0.76
CA GLN A 169 -25.85 -11.89 -1.91
C GLN A 169 -25.15 -10.62 -2.43
N GLY A 170 -24.11 -10.13 -1.74
CA GLY A 170 -23.41 -8.88 -2.05
C GLY A 170 -21.99 -9.05 -2.62
N TRP A 171 -21.56 -10.28 -2.94
CA TRP A 171 -20.25 -10.58 -3.52
C TRP A 171 -20.30 -11.86 -4.37
N HIS A 172 -19.34 -12.05 -5.27
CA HIS A 172 -19.20 -13.27 -6.09
C HIS A 172 -17.76 -13.79 -6.10
N GLY A 173 -17.55 -15.07 -6.41
CA GLY A 173 -16.22 -15.69 -6.45
C GLY A 173 -16.01 -16.77 -5.37
N THR A 174 -14.80 -16.86 -4.82
CA THR A 174 -14.45 -17.86 -3.81
C THR A 174 -13.66 -17.24 -2.65
N LEU A 175 -14.08 -17.56 -1.43
CA LEU A 175 -13.32 -17.32 -0.20
C LEU A 175 -12.54 -18.58 0.18
N VAL A 176 -11.26 -18.40 0.49
CA VAL A 176 -10.40 -19.42 1.10
C VAL A 176 -9.91 -18.88 2.44
N LEU A 177 -10.51 -19.34 3.53
CA LEU A 177 -10.16 -18.91 4.88
C LEU A 177 -9.19 -19.94 5.48
N ILE A 178 -7.96 -19.53 5.78
CA ILE A 178 -6.96 -20.39 6.42
C ILE A 178 -6.69 -19.95 7.85
N ALA A 179 -6.67 -20.93 8.76
CA ALA A 179 -6.14 -20.77 10.11
C ALA A 179 -4.86 -21.59 10.21
N GLN A 180 -3.75 -20.89 10.37
CA GLN A 180 -2.40 -21.39 10.20
C GLN A 180 -1.77 -21.68 11.59
N PRO A 181 -1.13 -22.84 11.78
CA PRO A 181 -0.35 -23.13 12.98
C PRO A 181 1.02 -22.44 12.93
N ALA A 182 1.78 -22.49 14.01
CA ALA A 182 3.23 -22.33 14.05
C ALA A 182 3.84 -21.10 13.31
N GLU A 183 3.22 -19.92 13.43
CA GLU A 183 3.81 -18.65 12.97
C GLU A 183 5.09 -18.34 13.77
N GLU A 184 5.07 -18.51 15.10
CA GLU A 184 6.16 -18.14 16.03
C GLU A 184 7.42 -19.04 15.91
N ARG A 185 7.39 -19.95 14.92
CA ARG A 185 8.50 -20.82 14.48
C ARG A 185 8.99 -20.49 13.07
N GLY A 186 8.26 -19.68 12.31
CA GLY A 186 8.49 -19.38 10.91
C GLY A 186 8.18 -20.54 9.96
N GLN A 187 7.33 -21.48 10.36
CA GLN A 187 7.19 -22.79 9.70
C GLN A 187 5.75 -23.15 9.29
N GLY A 188 4.74 -22.49 9.85
CA GLY A 188 3.33 -22.75 9.60
C GLY A 188 2.92 -22.66 8.13
N ALA A 189 3.23 -21.54 7.49
CA ALA A 189 2.89 -21.29 6.09
C ALA A 189 3.55 -22.32 5.16
N LYS A 190 4.82 -22.65 5.42
CA LYS A 190 5.53 -23.69 4.68
C LYS A 190 4.89 -25.07 4.89
N ALA A 191 4.55 -25.45 6.13
CA ALA A 191 3.94 -26.75 6.41
C ALA A 191 2.59 -26.92 5.70
N MET A 192 1.75 -25.88 5.66
CA MET A 192 0.48 -25.90 4.91
C MET A 192 0.70 -26.00 3.40
N LEU A 193 1.69 -25.30 2.84
CA LEU A 193 2.03 -25.34 1.42
C LEU A 193 2.64 -26.69 0.98
N ASP A 194 3.52 -27.27 1.80
CA ASP A 194 4.10 -28.61 1.56
C ASP A 194 3.03 -29.70 1.60
N ASP A 195 2.02 -29.56 2.47
CA ASP A 195 0.82 -30.40 2.47
C ASP A 195 -0.20 -29.98 1.38
N GLY A 196 0.22 -29.20 0.38
CA GLY A 196 -0.53 -28.95 -0.84
C GLY A 196 -1.67 -27.92 -0.72
N LEU A 197 -1.56 -26.90 0.14
CA LEU A 197 -2.58 -25.85 0.27
C LEU A 197 -3.02 -25.26 -1.09
N PHE A 198 -2.07 -24.93 -1.99
CA PHE A 198 -2.38 -24.35 -3.30
C PHE A 198 -2.64 -25.38 -4.42
N THR A 199 -2.66 -26.68 -4.11
CA THR A 199 -2.94 -27.76 -5.08
C THR A 199 -4.20 -28.57 -4.74
N ARG A 200 -4.54 -28.71 -3.46
CA ARG A 200 -5.75 -29.39 -2.95
C ARG A 200 -6.97 -28.48 -2.89
N PHE A 201 -6.75 -27.17 -2.71
CA PHE A 201 -7.79 -26.16 -2.52
C PHE A 201 -7.76 -25.14 -3.68
N PRO A 202 -8.75 -24.24 -3.81
CA PRO A 202 -8.71 -23.19 -4.83
C PRO A 202 -7.47 -22.33 -4.61
N ARG A 203 -6.59 -22.25 -5.61
CA ARG A 203 -5.44 -21.33 -5.56
C ARG A 203 -5.97 -19.88 -5.48
N PRO A 204 -5.51 -19.06 -4.53
CA PRO A 204 -5.87 -17.66 -4.47
C PRO A 204 -5.37 -16.88 -5.69
N ASP A 205 -6.13 -15.85 -6.04
CA ASP A 205 -5.64 -14.77 -6.89
C ASP A 205 -4.91 -13.72 -6.05
N VAL A 206 -5.35 -13.49 -4.80
CA VAL A 206 -4.68 -12.65 -3.79
C VAL A 206 -4.82 -13.23 -2.37
N CYS A 207 -3.86 -12.90 -1.49
CA CYS A 207 -3.92 -13.24 -0.06
C CYS A 207 -3.96 -11.97 0.81
N LEU A 208 -4.86 -11.96 1.79
CA LEU A 208 -4.92 -10.94 2.84
C LEU A 208 -4.58 -11.55 4.21
N ALA A 209 -3.97 -10.72 5.05
CA ALA A 209 -3.85 -10.96 6.49
C ALA A 209 -3.93 -9.61 7.23
N GLU A 210 -4.06 -9.67 8.54
CA GLU A 210 -3.82 -8.53 9.42
C GLU A 210 -2.92 -8.96 10.57
N HIS A 211 -2.17 -8.03 11.14
CA HIS A 211 -1.44 -8.27 12.38
C HIS A 211 -1.58 -7.10 13.33
N VAL A 212 -1.91 -7.38 14.60
CA VAL A 212 -2.03 -6.38 15.66
C VAL A 212 -0.74 -5.58 15.89
N THR A 213 -0.87 -4.34 16.37
CA THR A 213 0.26 -3.57 16.89
C THR A 213 -0.13 -2.70 18.08
N PRO A 214 0.60 -2.78 19.23
CA PRO A 214 0.33 -1.96 20.40
C PRO A 214 0.67 -0.47 20.21
N SER A 215 1.51 -0.12 19.23
CA SER A 215 1.93 1.26 18.98
C SER A 215 0.86 2.10 18.25
N LEU A 216 -0.16 1.46 17.68
CA LEU A 216 -1.32 2.12 17.08
C LEU A 216 -2.54 1.97 17.99
N ALA A 217 -3.28 3.06 18.16
CA ALA A 217 -4.46 3.09 19.01
C ALA A 217 -5.57 2.16 18.49
N ALA A 218 -6.23 1.45 19.41
CA ALA A 218 -7.40 0.64 19.09
C ALA A 218 -8.52 1.51 18.49
N GLY A 219 -9.13 1.03 17.41
CA GLY A 219 -10.01 1.85 16.55
C GLY A 219 -9.40 2.23 15.20
N ARG A 220 -8.11 1.96 14.97
CA ARG A 220 -7.37 2.35 13.75
C ARG A 220 -6.72 1.17 13.03
N ALA A 221 -6.47 1.34 11.74
CA ALA A 221 -5.67 0.46 10.90
C ALA A 221 -4.44 1.20 10.37
N GLY A 222 -3.39 0.44 10.04
CA GLY A 222 -2.16 0.95 9.45
C GLY A 222 -1.76 0.16 8.21
N VAL A 223 -1.18 0.83 7.21
CA VAL A 223 -0.72 0.19 5.96
C VAL A 223 0.76 0.47 5.71
N VAL A 224 1.45 -0.49 5.12
CA VAL A 224 2.86 -0.38 4.70
C VAL A 224 2.96 -0.96 3.30
N GLU A 225 3.41 -0.16 2.34
CA GLU A 225 3.61 -0.60 0.94
C GLU A 225 5.03 -1.15 0.76
N GLY A 226 5.18 -2.19 -0.07
CA GLY A 226 6.46 -2.86 -0.27
C GLY A 226 6.89 -3.66 0.96
N TYR A 227 8.16 -3.60 1.34
CA TYR A 227 8.66 -4.34 2.50
C TYR A 227 8.01 -3.83 3.79
N ALA A 228 7.13 -4.63 4.39
CA ALA A 228 6.54 -4.36 5.69
C ALA A 228 7.37 -4.97 6.84
N PHE A 229 7.84 -6.21 6.65
CA PHE A 229 8.65 -6.94 7.63
C PHE A 229 9.93 -7.53 7.03
N ALA A 230 10.93 -7.75 7.88
CA ALA A 230 12.23 -8.27 7.48
C ALA A 230 12.25 -9.78 7.26
N ASN A 231 13.16 -10.19 6.38
CA ASN A 231 13.67 -11.54 6.40
C ASN A 231 14.38 -11.81 7.75
N VAL A 232 14.35 -13.07 8.19
CA VAL A 232 15.07 -13.55 9.37
C VAL A 232 15.84 -14.82 9.04
N ASP A 233 17.16 -14.77 9.22
CA ASP A 233 18.04 -15.93 9.21
C ASP A 233 18.65 -16.16 10.59
N SER A 234 18.79 -17.44 10.95
CA SER A 234 19.61 -17.89 12.08
C SER A 234 20.91 -18.48 11.57
N VAL A 235 22.04 -18.03 12.11
CA VAL A 235 23.38 -18.43 11.65
C VAL A 235 24.23 -18.88 12.85
N ASP A 236 24.57 -20.17 12.89
CA ASP A 236 25.53 -20.72 13.84
C ASP A 236 26.96 -20.54 13.29
N VAL A 237 27.84 -19.94 14.09
CA VAL A 237 29.26 -19.76 13.77
C VAL A 237 30.11 -20.44 14.84
N THR A 238 30.97 -21.37 14.44
CA THR A 238 31.97 -21.96 15.34
C THR A 238 33.36 -21.45 14.98
N ILE A 239 33.90 -20.58 15.83
CA ILE A 239 35.29 -20.12 15.77
C ILE A 239 36.16 -21.19 16.42
N ARG A 240 36.95 -21.89 15.61
CA ARG A 240 37.80 -23.00 16.04
C ARG A 240 39.24 -22.52 16.22
N GLY A 241 39.92 -23.05 17.23
CA GLY A 241 41.27 -22.67 17.63
C GLY A 241 42.17 -23.87 17.88
N LEU A 242 43.15 -23.71 18.77
CA LEU A 242 43.96 -24.79 19.32
C LEU A 242 44.05 -24.56 20.83
N GLY A 243 43.42 -25.43 21.61
CA GLY A 243 43.36 -25.29 23.07
C GLY A 243 44.69 -25.53 23.77
N GLY A 244 44.75 -25.20 25.06
CA GLY A 244 45.94 -25.44 25.88
C GLY A 244 45.90 -24.79 27.26
N HIS A 245 47.01 -24.90 27.99
CA HIS A 245 47.12 -24.25 29.30
C HIS A 245 47.27 -22.73 29.13
N GLY A 246 46.43 -21.94 29.83
CA GLY A 246 46.44 -20.48 29.78
C GLY A 246 47.75 -19.79 30.21
N ALA A 247 48.69 -20.53 30.82
CA ALA A 247 50.06 -20.06 31.10
C ALA A 247 51.04 -20.31 29.93
N SER A 248 50.58 -20.80 28.79
CA SER A 248 51.39 -21.02 27.57
C SER A 248 50.65 -20.60 26.30
N PRO A 249 50.09 -19.38 26.22
CA PRO A 249 49.27 -18.93 25.08
C PRO A 249 50.03 -18.96 23.75
N ASN A 250 51.36 -18.81 23.78
CA ASN A 250 52.24 -18.92 22.61
C ASN A 250 52.24 -20.31 21.93
N LYS A 251 51.66 -21.33 22.56
CA LYS A 251 51.46 -22.68 22.01
C LYS A 251 50.02 -22.93 21.54
N THR A 252 49.16 -21.93 21.61
CA THR A 252 47.71 -22.04 21.37
C THR A 252 47.26 -21.17 20.21
N LYS A 253 46.00 -21.30 19.81
CA LYS A 253 45.29 -20.37 18.92
C LYS A 253 43.96 -20.06 19.59
N ASP A 254 43.94 -19.00 20.40
CA ASP A 254 42.85 -18.73 21.34
C ASP A 254 41.55 -18.32 20.62
N PRO A 255 40.49 -19.17 20.66
CA PRO A 255 39.25 -18.88 19.97
C PRO A 255 38.36 -17.88 20.73
N ILE A 256 38.61 -17.61 22.02
CA ILE A 256 37.92 -16.53 22.77
C ILE A 256 38.38 -15.18 22.25
N VAL A 257 39.70 -15.00 22.06
CA VAL A 257 40.26 -13.78 21.47
C VAL A 257 39.77 -13.60 20.03
N MET A 258 39.78 -14.66 19.21
CA MET A 258 39.25 -14.61 17.85
C MET A 258 37.75 -14.31 17.81
N ALA A 259 36.93 -14.90 18.71
CA ALA A 259 35.50 -14.62 18.77
C ALA A 259 35.23 -13.15 19.13
N ALA A 260 35.99 -12.55 20.07
CA ALA A 260 35.87 -11.13 20.40
C ALA A 260 36.24 -10.22 19.21
N GLN A 261 37.30 -10.55 18.47
CA GLN A 261 37.68 -9.83 17.25
C GLN A 261 36.61 -9.97 16.15
N PHE A 262 36.06 -11.17 15.98
CA PHE A 262 34.97 -11.45 15.05
C PHE A 262 33.71 -10.64 15.37
N VAL A 263 33.26 -10.62 16.63
CA VAL A 263 32.10 -9.81 17.07
C VAL A 263 32.29 -8.33 16.77
N ASN A 264 33.48 -7.77 17.03
CA ASN A 264 33.79 -6.37 16.70
C ASN A 264 33.80 -6.12 15.18
N ALA A 265 34.35 -7.05 14.40
CA ALA A 265 34.42 -6.93 12.95
C ALA A 265 33.05 -7.08 12.26
N LEU A 266 32.13 -7.90 12.78
CA LEU A 266 30.75 -8.01 12.28
C LEU A 266 30.03 -6.66 12.21
N GLN A 267 30.33 -5.73 13.11
CA GLN A 267 29.71 -4.40 13.13
C GLN A 267 30.05 -3.59 11.86
N THR A 268 31.13 -3.95 11.16
CA THR A 268 31.52 -3.34 9.88
C THR A 268 30.65 -3.78 8.69
N ILE A 269 29.86 -4.85 8.82
CA ILE A 269 28.93 -5.28 7.78
C ILE A 269 27.86 -4.19 7.58
N VAL A 270 27.01 -3.97 8.57
CA VAL A 270 25.94 -2.95 8.49
C VAL A 270 26.55 -1.56 8.33
N SER A 271 27.60 -1.22 9.10
CA SER A 271 28.10 0.16 9.08
C SER A 271 28.91 0.53 7.84
N ARG A 272 29.64 -0.39 7.18
CA ARG A 272 30.60 -0.10 6.08
C ARG A 272 30.45 -0.97 4.82
N ARG A 273 29.58 -2.00 4.79
CA ARG A 273 29.41 -2.91 3.63
C ARG A 273 28.03 -2.85 2.98
N ILE A 274 27.00 -2.57 3.76
CA ILE A 274 25.64 -2.35 3.26
C ILE A 274 25.50 -0.87 2.87
N ASP A 275 24.70 -0.58 1.85
CA ASP A 275 24.38 0.79 1.48
C ASP A 275 23.67 1.50 2.66
N PRO A 276 24.03 2.75 3.02
CA PRO A 276 23.37 3.48 4.10
C PRO A 276 21.84 3.61 4.01
N VAL A 277 21.21 3.39 2.84
CA VAL A 277 19.73 3.38 2.71
C VAL A 277 19.10 1.99 2.80
N GLU A 278 19.90 0.91 2.77
CA GLU A 278 19.41 -0.47 2.78
C GLU A 278 19.29 -1.04 4.22
N PRO A 279 18.10 -1.47 4.66
CA PRO A 279 17.92 -1.98 6.02
C PRO A 279 18.62 -3.32 6.27
N ALA A 280 19.49 -3.34 7.27
CA ALA A 280 20.23 -4.53 7.70
C ALA A 280 20.46 -4.54 9.22
N VAL A 281 20.30 -5.71 9.85
CA VAL A 281 20.71 -5.97 11.23
C VAL A 281 21.49 -7.28 11.30
N VAL A 282 22.62 -7.26 12.00
CA VAL A 282 23.37 -8.45 12.40
C VAL A 282 23.50 -8.42 13.92
N THR A 283 22.99 -9.43 14.60
CA THR A 283 23.02 -9.51 16.07
C THR A 283 23.60 -10.84 16.51
N VAL A 284 24.59 -10.79 17.41
CA VAL A 284 25.14 -11.98 18.08
C VAL A 284 24.28 -12.23 19.31
N GLY A 285 23.33 -13.16 19.20
CA GLY A 285 22.38 -13.48 20.27
C GLY A 285 22.95 -14.41 21.34
N SER A 286 23.96 -15.20 21.01
CA SER A 286 24.64 -16.11 21.94
C SER A 286 26.13 -16.25 21.64
N ILE A 287 26.92 -16.48 22.70
CA ILE A 287 28.36 -16.80 22.64
C ILE A 287 28.73 -17.73 23.80
N HIS A 288 29.30 -18.90 23.48
CA HIS A 288 29.70 -19.92 24.45
C HIS A 288 31.07 -20.52 24.11
N GLY A 289 31.98 -20.55 25.09
CA GLY A 289 33.25 -21.25 24.99
C GLY A 289 34.07 -21.15 26.28
N GLY A 290 34.99 -22.09 26.48
CA GLY A 290 35.73 -22.23 27.74
C GLY A 290 34.98 -23.06 28.80
N THR A 291 35.74 -23.57 29.77
CA THR A 291 35.21 -24.41 30.89
C THR A 291 35.89 -24.11 32.22
N ALA A 292 37.15 -23.67 32.22
CA ALA A 292 37.93 -23.34 33.42
C ALA A 292 38.85 -22.14 33.18
N TYR A 293 39.14 -21.39 34.24
CA TYR A 293 39.89 -20.12 34.19
C TYR A 293 41.35 -20.24 33.73
N ASN A 294 41.92 -21.45 33.72
CA ASN A 294 43.33 -21.72 33.36
C ASN A 294 43.49 -22.51 32.05
N ILE A 295 42.41 -22.68 31.27
CA ILE A 295 42.38 -23.43 30.01
C ILE A 295 41.90 -22.52 28.87
N ILE A 296 42.70 -22.42 27.81
CA ILE A 296 42.28 -21.87 26.51
C ILE A 296 41.53 -22.99 25.78
N PRO A 297 40.27 -22.80 25.36
CA PRO A 297 39.47 -23.84 24.74
C PRO A 297 39.84 -24.10 23.28
N ASP A 298 39.32 -25.20 22.73
CA ASP A 298 39.48 -25.59 21.32
C ASP A 298 38.53 -24.86 20.35
N GLU A 299 37.42 -24.32 20.84
CA GLU A 299 36.44 -23.57 20.05
C GLU A 299 35.56 -22.63 20.90
N VAL A 300 34.91 -21.69 20.22
CA VAL A 300 33.80 -20.85 20.70
C VAL A 300 32.66 -20.95 19.69
N ARG A 301 31.44 -21.18 20.18
CA ARG A 301 30.22 -21.21 19.37
C ARG A 301 29.45 -19.92 19.57
N LEU A 302 28.98 -19.33 18.48
CA LEU A 302 28.15 -18.14 18.45
C LEU A 302 26.87 -18.43 17.68
N GLN A 303 25.76 -17.84 18.10
CA GLN A 303 24.50 -17.90 17.36
C GLN A 303 24.09 -16.48 17.02
N LEU A 304 23.88 -16.23 15.73
CA LEU A 304 23.57 -14.93 15.17
C LEU A 304 22.15 -14.91 14.62
N THR A 305 21.50 -13.75 14.68
CA THR A 305 20.36 -13.44 13.80
C THR A 305 20.78 -12.40 12.77
N VAL A 306 20.32 -12.59 11.54
CA VAL A 306 20.48 -11.67 10.42
C VAL A 306 19.10 -11.25 9.97
N ARG A 307 18.91 -9.95 9.71
CA ARG A 307 17.66 -9.38 9.22
C ARG A 307 17.92 -8.38 8.11
N SER A 308 17.11 -8.43 7.06
CA SER A 308 17.22 -7.55 5.89
C SER A 308 15.91 -7.52 5.09
N TYR A 309 15.79 -6.59 4.13
CA TYR A 309 14.64 -6.55 3.21
C TYR A 309 14.97 -7.22 1.86
N ALA A 310 15.92 -6.65 1.10
CA ALA A 310 16.26 -7.17 -0.22
C ALA A 310 17.05 -8.50 -0.17
N PRO A 311 16.75 -9.49 -1.04
CA PRO A 311 17.50 -10.74 -1.15
C PRO A 311 19.01 -10.57 -1.38
N GLU A 312 19.40 -9.52 -2.11
CA GLU A 312 20.79 -9.18 -2.42
C GLU A 312 21.53 -8.68 -1.18
N VAL A 313 20.84 -7.90 -0.33
CA VAL A 313 21.35 -7.42 0.97
C VAL A 313 21.52 -8.60 1.92
N ARG A 314 20.52 -9.50 2.00
CA ARG A 314 20.59 -10.75 2.77
C ARG A 314 21.83 -11.56 2.39
N GLN A 315 21.99 -11.84 1.09
CA GLN A 315 23.10 -12.61 0.55
C GLN A 315 24.44 -11.94 0.87
N ARG A 316 24.53 -10.61 0.72
CA ARG A 316 25.75 -9.85 1.02
C ARG A 316 26.15 -9.94 2.49
N ILE A 317 25.19 -9.92 3.42
CA ILE A 317 25.46 -10.07 4.86
C ILE A 317 26.06 -11.45 5.14
N ILE A 318 25.47 -12.52 4.59
CA ILE A 318 25.93 -13.91 4.78
C ILE A 318 27.37 -14.08 4.27
N GLU A 319 27.68 -13.56 3.08
CA GLU A 319 29.03 -13.58 2.50
C GLU A 319 30.05 -12.82 3.36
N GLU A 320 29.69 -11.65 3.88
CA GLU A 320 30.58 -10.86 4.74
C GLU A 320 30.78 -11.52 6.12
N ILE A 321 29.79 -12.21 6.68
CA ILE A 321 29.93 -13.03 7.91
C ILE A 321 31.00 -14.11 7.69
N GLU A 322 30.90 -14.88 6.61
CA GLU A 322 31.89 -15.93 6.29
C GLU A 322 33.28 -15.33 6.05
N ARG A 323 33.36 -14.26 5.24
CA ARG A 323 34.62 -13.57 4.91
C ARG A 323 35.33 -13.06 6.16
N ILE A 324 34.60 -12.47 7.10
CA ILE A 324 35.16 -11.93 8.35
C ILE A 324 35.59 -13.06 9.28
N ALA A 325 34.80 -14.13 9.42
CA ALA A 325 35.18 -15.29 10.23
C ALA A 325 36.51 -15.92 9.74
N ARG A 326 36.61 -16.16 8.42
CA ARG A 326 37.84 -16.69 7.80
C ARG A 326 39.04 -15.76 8.01
N GLY A 327 38.89 -14.47 7.72
CA GLY A 327 39.98 -13.49 7.86
C GLY A 327 40.53 -13.35 9.28
N VAL A 328 39.67 -13.44 10.31
CA VAL A 328 40.12 -13.44 11.72
C VAL A 328 40.94 -14.70 12.05
N ALA A 329 40.51 -15.88 11.60
CA ALA A 329 41.23 -17.13 11.83
C ALA A 329 42.57 -17.20 11.06
N GLU A 330 42.61 -16.69 9.83
CA GLU A 330 43.84 -16.54 9.04
C GLU A 330 44.84 -15.60 9.74
N ALA A 331 44.39 -14.44 10.22
CA ALA A 331 45.23 -13.49 10.95
C ALA A 331 45.81 -14.06 12.26
N ALA A 332 45.06 -14.92 12.95
CA ALA A 332 45.55 -15.67 14.11
C ALA A 332 46.49 -16.84 13.73
N GLY A 333 46.55 -17.23 12.45
CA GLY A 333 47.31 -18.38 11.96
C GLY A 333 46.71 -19.73 12.40
N VAL A 334 45.39 -19.87 12.32
CA VAL A 334 44.69 -21.15 12.52
C VAL A 334 44.97 -22.09 11.33
N PRO A 335 45.25 -23.39 11.56
CA PRO A 335 45.40 -24.38 10.50
C PRO A 335 44.16 -24.52 9.60
N GLY A 336 44.35 -24.81 8.31
CA GLY A 336 43.28 -24.85 7.30
C GLY A 336 42.15 -25.84 7.61
N ASP A 337 42.47 -26.98 8.23
CA ASP A 337 41.51 -28.01 8.69
C ASP A 337 40.65 -27.53 9.88
N ARG A 338 41.12 -26.52 10.61
CA ARG A 338 40.45 -25.89 11.76
C ARG A 338 39.90 -24.48 11.46
N MET A 339 39.73 -24.10 10.19
CA MET A 339 39.04 -22.84 9.85
C MET A 339 37.61 -22.78 10.42
N PRO A 340 37.04 -21.59 10.68
CA PRO A 340 35.69 -21.47 11.24
C PRO A 340 34.62 -22.16 10.37
N THR A 341 33.58 -22.68 11.01
CA THR A 341 32.40 -23.20 10.31
C THR A 341 31.23 -22.24 10.48
N ILE A 342 30.57 -21.92 9.39
CA ILE A 342 29.33 -21.14 9.35
C ILE A 342 28.23 -22.10 8.89
N LYS A 343 27.09 -22.11 9.59
CA LYS A 343 25.91 -22.88 9.21
C LYS A 343 24.70 -21.97 9.31
N LEU A 344 23.95 -21.84 8.23
CA LEU A 344 22.59 -21.31 8.30
C LEU A 344 21.70 -22.43 8.84
N ALA A 345 20.69 -22.06 9.63
CA ALA A 345 19.62 -22.99 10.00
C ALA A 345 18.87 -23.46 8.74
N GLU A 346 18.23 -24.64 8.82
CA GLU A 346 17.36 -25.10 7.75
C GLU A 346 16.06 -24.29 7.76
N GLY A 347 15.81 -23.57 6.66
CA GLY A 347 14.71 -22.61 6.55
C GLY A 347 15.09 -21.21 7.04
N PHE A 348 14.44 -20.21 6.45
CA PHE A 348 14.51 -18.81 6.85
C PHE A 348 13.13 -18.18 6.62
N THR A 349 12.78 -17.16 7.40
CA THR A 349 11.57 -16.37 7.15
C THR A 349 11.90 -15.35 6.07
N PRO A 350 11.23 -15.33 4.91
CA PRO A 350 11.46 -14.31 3.89
C PRO A 350 10.90 -12.95 4.33
N ALA A 351 11.36 -11.87 3.70
CA ALA A 351 10.83 -10.54 3.97
C ALA A 351 9.37 -10.43 3.49
N LEU A 352 8.49 -9.88 4.33
CA LEU A 352 7.09 -9.65 3.95
C LEU A 352 7.05 -8.44 3.03
N TYR A 353 6.87 -8.71 1.74
CA TYR A 353 6.63 -7.69 0.72
C TYR A 353 5.14 -7.60 0.44
N ASN A 354 4.52 -6.54 0.94
CA ASN A 354 3.17 -6.13 0.59
C ASN A 354 3.17 -5.60 -0.85
N ASP A 355 2.37 -6.21 -1.72
CA ASP A 355 2.21 -5.74 -3.09
C ASP A 355 1.64 -4.31 -3.09
N PRO A 356 2.32 -3.31 -3.71
CA PRO A 356 1.88 -1.91 -3.63
C PRO A 356 0.49 -1.66 -4.23
N VAL A 357 0.11 -2.36 -5.30
CA VAL A 357 -1.17 -2.17 -6.00
C VAL A 357 -2.31 -2.70 -5.14
N LEU A 358 -2.18 -3.93 -4.64
CA LEU A 358 -3.12 -4.52 -3.68
C LEU A 358 -3.19 -3.70 -2.40
N THR A 359 -2.06 -3.21 -1.89
CA THR A 359 -2.01 -2.44 -0.64
C THR A 359 -2.68 -1.08 -0.76
N ALA A 360 -2.48 -0.36 -1.88
CA ALA A 360 -3.20 0.88 -2.17
C ALA A 360 -4.71 0.64 -2.26
N ARG A 361 -5.14 -0.49 -2.87
CA ARG A 361 -6.56 -0.88 -2.96
C ARG A 361 -7.15 -1.21 -1.59
N VAL A 362 -6.46 -2.03 -0.79
CA VAL A 362 -6.84 -2.36 0.59
C VAL A 362 -6.91 -1.10 1.45
N ALA A 363 -5.94 -0.19 1.33
CA ALA A 363 -5.95 1.10 2.02
C ALA A 363 -7.18 1.96 1.67
N ALA A 364 -7.59 1.97 0.40
CA ALA A 364 -8.81 2.68 -0.02
C ALA A 364 -10.09 2.05 0.58
N ALA A 365 -10.22 0.72 0.55
CA ALA A 365 -11.35 0.01 1.15
C ALA A 365 -11.42 0.22 2.68
N LEU A 366 -10.28 0.18 3.36
CA LEU A 366 -10.15 0.50 4.79
C LEU A 366 -10.56 1.94 5.08
N ARG A 367 -10.12 2.92 4.27
CA ARG A 367 -10.48 4.34 4.43
C ARG A 367 -11.97 4.57 4.27
N GLN A 368 -12.59 3.95 3.26
CA GLN A 368 -14.04 4.01 3.07
C GLN A 368 -14.83 3.42 4.25
N ALA A 369 -14.32 2.34 4.86
CA ALA A 369 -15.01 1.62 5.93
C ALA A 369 -14.77 2.20 7.35
N LEU A 370 -13.61 2.81 7.60
CA LEU A 370 -13.19 3.32 8.91
C LEU A 370 -13.14 4.86 8.99
N GLY A 371 -13.17 5.55 7.85
CA GLY A 371 -12.86 6.98 7.72
C GLY A 371 -11.35 7.24 7.60
N ASP A 372 -10.97 8.24 6.78
CA ASP A 372 -9.57 8.53 6.44
C ASP A 372 -8.65 8.73 7.65
N SER A 373 -9.14 9.40 8.69
CA SER A 373 -8.38 9.70 9.91
C SER A 373 -8.09 8.48 10.80
N ASN A 374 -8.64 7.32 10.46
CA ASN A 374 -8.40 6.04 11.15
C ASN A 374 -7.51 5.08 10.35
N VAL A 375 -7.01 5.46 9.17
CA VAL A 375 -6.09 4.65 8.35
C VAL A 375 -4.80 5.42 8.11
N VAL A 376 -3.71 4.94 8.71
CA VAL A 376 -2.40 5.63 8.67
C VAL A 376 -1.36 4.86 7.86
N ALA A 377 -0.45 5.58 7.20
CA ALA A 377 0.78 4.96 6.71
C ALA A 377 1.70 4.66 7.91
N LEU A 378 2.26 3.45 7.96
CA LEU A 378 3.23 3.03 8.97
C LEU A 378 4.61 2.82 8.35
N LYS A 379 5.62 2.72 9.20
CA LYS A 379 6.99 2.38 8.78
C LYS A 379 7.19 0.87 8.80
N PRO A 380 8.02 0.33 7.90
CA PRO A 380 8.47 -1.06 7.96
C PRO A 380 9.14 -1.40 9.31
N GLU A 381 8.95 -2.63 9.79
CA GLU A 381 9.52 -3.12 11.05
C GLU A 381 10.51 -4.26 10.79
N MET A 382 11.61 -4.34 11.55
CA MET A 382 12.61 -5.41 11.37
C MET A 382 12.19 -6.76 11.98
N VAL A 383 10.91 -6.98 12.30
CA VAL A 383 10.39 -8.31 12.72
C VAL A 383 10.33 -9.27 11.54
N GLY A 384 10.00 -10.55 11.76
CA GLY A 384 9.75 -11.52 10.69
C GLY A 384 8.31 -12.03 10.79
N GLU A 385 7.79 -12.58 9.69
CA GLU A 385 6.43 -13.11 9.59
C GLU A 385 6.36 -14.10 8.41
N ASP A 386 5.85 -15.32 8.63
CA ASP A 386 5.88 -16.40 7.63
C ASP A 386 4.77 -16.32 6.57
N PHE A 387 3.76 -15.46 6.74
CA PHE A 387 2.76 -15.13 5.72
C PHE A 387 3.40 -14.69 4.38
N ALA A 388 4.61 -14.11 4.45
CA ALA A 388 5.44 -13.80 3.29
C ALA A 388 5.65 -14.98 2.32
N ILE A 389 5.67 -16.22 2.83
CA ILE A 389 5.92 -17.43 2.03
C ILE A 389 4.80 -17.66 1.00
N TYR A 390 3.55 -17.32 1.29
CA TYR A 390 2.44 -17.51 0.35
C TYR A 390 2.60 -16.70 -0.94
N GLY A 391 3.19 -15.51 -0.88
CA GLY A 391 3.41 -14.66 -2.06
C GLY A 391 4.53 -15.14 -2.98
N LEU A 392 5.43 -15.99 -2.47
CA LEU A 392 6.59 -16.51 -3.20
C LEU A 392 6.29 -17.80 -3.99
N VAL A 393 5.11 -18.39 -3.85
CA VAL A 393 4.74 -19.61 -4.57
C VAL A 393 4.46 -19.29 -6.03
N ASP A 394 5.17 -19.93 -6.95
CA ASP A 394 4.99 -19.74 -8.40
C ASP A 394 3.61 -20.24 -8.90
N PRO A 395 2.96 -19.54 -9.87
CA PRO A 395 3.16 -18.13 -10.22
C PRO A 395 2.78 -17.21 -9.06
N ARG A 396 3.56 -16.15 -8.80
CA ARG A 396 3.45 -15.30 -7.61
C ARG A 396 2.00 -14.88 -7.30
N VAL A 397 1.70 -14.76 -6.01
CA VAL A 397 0.40 -14.31 -5.52
C VAL A 397 0.60 -12.96 -4.81
N PRO A 398 -0.14 -11.89 -5.13
CA PRO A 398 -0.06 -10.64 -4.38
C PRO A 398 -0.54 -10.86 -2.96
N ILE A 399 0.22 -10.34 -2.01
CA ILE A 399 -0.11 -10.41 -0.59
C ILE A 399 -0.22 -9.00 -0.01
N CYS A 400 -1.15 -8.80 0.91
CA CYS A 400 -1.21 -7.60 1.72
C CYS A 400 -1.53 -7.98 3.17
N MET A 401 -0.61 -7.65 4.08
CA MET A 401 -0.83 -7.65 5.51
C MET A 401 -0.90 -6.20 6.00
N PHE A 402 -2.08 -5.79 6.47
CA PHE A 402 -2.24 -4.50 7.15
C PHE A 402 -2.09 -4.66 8.67
N ARG A 403 -1.86 -3.55 9.37
CA ARG A 403 -1.67 -3.51 10.83
C ARG A 403 -2.96 -3.10 11.52
N LEU A 404 -3.34 -3.80 12.58
CA LEU A 404 -4.52 -3.48 13.39
C LEU A 404 -4.11 -2.83 14.71
N GLY A 405 -4.61 -1.62 15.01
CA GLY A 405 -4.29 -0.94 16.26
C GLY A 405 -4.91 -1.64 17.47
N THR A 406 -4.13 -1.82 18.53
CA THR A 406 -4.60 -2.43 19.79
C THR A 406 -4.30 -1.63 21.05
N GLY A 407 -3.47 -0.59 20.95
CA GLY A 407 -3.04 0.20 22.10
C GLY A 407 -4.19 1.00 22.72
N ASP A 408 -4.22 1.09 24.05
CA ASP A 408 -5.12 2.00 24.74
C ASP A 408 -4.76 3.46 24.38
N PRO A 409 -5.70 4.29 23.89
CA PRO A 409 -5.40 5.65 23.47
C PRO A 409 -4.83 6.56 24.57
N GLU A 410 -5.19 6.35 25.84
CA GLU A 410 -4.60 7.10 26.96
C GLU A 410 -3.24 6.54 27.37
N ALA A 411 -3.07 5.21 27.38
CA ALA A 411 -1.76 4.61 27.65
C ALA A 411 -0.71 5.05 26.62
N LEU A 412 -1.09 5.17 25.33
CA LEU A 412 -0.23 5.72 24.28
C LEU A 412 0.12 7.18 24.53
N ARG A 413 -0.86 8.05 24.84
CA ARG A 413 -0.59 9.46 25.21
C ARG A 413 0.29 9.58 26.46
N GLN A 414 0.12 8.70 27.44
CA GLN A 414 0.98 8.66 28.62
C GLN A 414 2.40 8.20 28.26
N SER A 415 2.52 7.23 27.36
CA SER A 415 3.80 6.72 26.84
C SER A 415 4.59 7.84 26.15
N GLU A 416 3.96 8.57 25.24
CA GLU A 416 4.54 9.74 24.55
C GLU A 416 5.01 10.82 25.53
N ARG A 417 4.19 11.15 26.54
CA ARG A 417 4.51 12.19 27.55
C ARG A 417 5.62 11.79 28.52
N SER A 418 5.76 10.50 28.82
CA SER A 418 6.68 10.00 29.85
C SER A 418 7.97 9.39 29.29
N GLY A 419 8.02 9.09 27.98
CA GLY A 419 9.07 8.29 27.37
C GLY A 419 9.06 6.81 27.81
N THR A 420 8.08 6.37 28.60
CA THR A 420 7.97 4.96 29.03
C THR A 420 7.15 4.19 27.99
N PRO A 421 7.71 3.20 27.28
CA PRO A 421 6.99 2.48 26.23
C PRO A 421 5.82 1.68 26.79
N VAL A 422 4.72 1.60 26.03
CA VAL A 422 3.66 0.61 26.27
C VAL A 422 4.20 -0.82 26.11
N PRO A 423 3.59 -1.85 26.72
CA PRO A 423 3.98 -3.24 26.51
C PRO A 423 3.95 -3.62 25.02
N ALA A 424 5.12 -3.96 24.48
CA ALA A 424 5.27 -4.46 23.12
C ALA A 424 4.71 -5.89 22.98
N LEU A 425 4.59 -6.37 21.75
CA LEU A 425 4.36 -7.79 21.45
C LEU A 425 5.46 -8.65 22.12
N HIS A 426 5.14 -9.92 22.39
CA HIS A 426 5.96 -10.88 23.16
C HIS A 426 6.20 -10.49 24.63
N SER A 427 5.64 -9.38 25.12
CA SER A 427 5.66 -9.01 26.54
C SER A 427 4.63 -9.82 27.33
N SER A 428 4.99 -10.28 28.53
CA SER A 428 4.03 -10.84 29.51
C SER A 428 2.95 -9.87 29.95
N ARG A 429 3.05 -8.58 29.57
CA ARG A 429 2.07 -7.53 29.85
C ARG A 429 1.37 -7.01 28.59
N TYR A 430 1.55 -7.65 27.43
CA TYR A 430 0.79 -7.30 26.24
C TYR A 430 -0.70 -7.57 26.50
N ALA A 431 -1.52 -6.54 26.33
CA ALA A 431 -2.95 -6.58 26.59
C ALA A 431 -3.66 -5.65 25.59
N PRO A 432 -4.23 -6.17 24.49
CA PRO A 432 -4.96 -5.35 23.52
C PRO A 432 -6.28 -4.85 24.12
N VAL A 433 -6.82 -3.72 23.63
CA VAL A 433 -8.17 -3.26 24.00
C VAL A 433 -9.19 -3.96 23.10
N PRO A 434 -9.89 -5.02 23.52
CA PRO A 434 -10.45 -6.00 22.58
C PRO A 434 -11.65 -5.48 21.79
N GLY A 435 -12.57 -4.75 22.44
CA GLY A 435 -13.81 -4.28 21.81
C GLY A 435 -13.59 -3.40 20.55
N PRO A 436 -12.84 -2.29 20.65
CA PRO A 436 -12.50 -1.47 19.49
C PRO A 436 -11.59 -2.20 18.49
N THR A 437 -10.62 -2.98 18.96
CA THR A 437 -9.71 -3.79 18.11
C THR A 437 -10.51 -4.72 17.19
N ILE A 438 -11.31 -5.62 17.77
CA ILE A 438 -12.07 -6.63 17.02
C ILE A 438 -13.09 -5.95 16.08
N ARG A 439 -13.75 -4.88 16.53
CA ARG A 439 -14.65 -4.10 15.68
C ARG A 439 -13.94 -3.54 14.45
N THR A 440 -12.76 -2.94 14.63
CA THR A 440 -11.99 -2.35 13.54
C THR A 440 -11.49 -3.43 12.58
N GLY A 441 -10.88 -4.51 13.08
CA GLY A 441 -10.37 -5.62 12.26
C GLY A 441 -11.47 -6.26 11.41
N VAL A 442 -12.61 -6.66 12.02
CA VAL A 442 -13.71 -7.27 11.27
C VAL A 442 -14.26 -6.32 10.22
N THR A 443 -14.39 -5.03 10.53
CA THR A 443 -14.87 -4.02 9.57
C THR A 443 -13.88 -3.84 8.41
N ALA A 444 -12.58 -3.69 8.73
CA ALA A 444 -11.50 -3.51 7.76
C ALA A 444 -11.35 -4.70 6.83
N MET A 445 -11.18 -5.90 7.38
CA MET A 445 -10.99 -7.13 6.61
C MET A 445 -12.23 -7.46 5.78
N THR A 446 -13.44 -7.30 6.32
CA THR A 446 -14.68 -7.49 5.54
C THR A 446 -14.75 -6.52 4.36
N ALA A 447 -14.44 -5.24 4.56
CA ALA A 447 -14.46 -4.24 3.50
C ALA A 447 -13.44 -4.55 2.39
N ALA A 448 -12.19 -4.85 2.77
CA ALA A 448 -11.14 -5.24 1.82
C ALA A 448 -11.51 -6.49 1.02
N VAL A 449 -12.05 -7.52 1.67
CA VAL A 449 -12.44 -8.77 1.01
C VAL A 449 -13.63 -8.57 0.06
N ILE A 450 -14.66 -7.81 0.45
CA ILE A 450 -15.81 -7.47 -0.41
C ILE A 450 -15.35 -6.68 -1.64
N ASP A 451 -14.48 -5.69 -1.44
CA ASP A 451 -13.94 -4.87 -2.53
C ASP A 451 -13.22 -5.73 -3.58
N LEU A 452 -12.30 -6.60 -3.13
CA LEU A 452 -11.55 -7.50 -4.03
C LEU A 452 -12.46 -8.51 -4.74
N LEU A 453 -13.49 -9.02 -4.07
CA LEU A 453 -14.49 -9.92 -4.68
C LEU A 453 -15.43 -9.22 -5.68
N SER A 454 -15.46 -7.89 -5.72
CA SER A 454 -16.20 -7.14 -6.74
C SER A 454 -15.45 -7.04 -8.08
N LEU A 455 -14.15 -7.36 -8.11
CA LEU A 455 -13.27 -7.18 -9.26
C LEU A 455 -13.30 -8.36 -10.23
N ALA A 456 -12.97 -8.10 -11.49
CA ALA A 456 -12.66 -9.15 -12.45
C ALA A 456 -11.33 -9.81 -12.11
N ARG A 457 -11.26 -11.15 -12.24
CA ARG A 457 -10.08 -11.96 -11.87
C ARG A 457 -8.74 -11.47 -12.48
N ALA A 458 -8.77 -10.89 -13.68
CA ALA A 458 -7.58 -10.37 -14.35
C ALA A 458 -6.98 -9.12 -13.67
N ALA A 459 -7.75 -8.38 -12.87
CA ALA A 459 -7.29 -7.19 -12.15
C ALA A 459 -6.53 -7.50 -10.84
N LEU A 460 -6.26 -8.79 -10.57
CA LEU A 460 -5.76 -9.29 -9.28
C LEU A 460 -4.53 -10.20 -9.37
N ALA A 461 -3.96 -10.44 -10.56
CA ALA A 461 -2.76 -11.28 -10.69
C ALA A 461 -1.48 -10.52 -10.29
N ALA A 462 -0.46 -11.22 -9.77
CA ALA A 462 0.83 -10.58 -9.43
C ALA A 462 1.60 -10.07 -10.65
N ASP A 463 1.45 -10.74 -11.78
CA ASP A 463 1.94 -10.29 -13.08
C ASP A 463 0.84 -9.61 -13.90
N ALA A 464 -0.26 -9.17 -13.26
CA ALA A 464 -1.11 -8.18 -13.90
C ALA A 464 -0.25 -6.92 -14.05
N PRO A 465 0.09 -6.47 -15.27
CA PRO A 465 0.59 -5.12 -15.39
C PRO A 465 -0.48 -4.22 -14.78
N LEU A 466 -0.06 -3.22 -14.00
CA LEU A 466 -0.89 -2.07 -13.68
C LEU A 466 -1.54 -1.63 -14.98
N ALA A 467 -2.84 -1.93 -15.14
CA ALA A 467 -3.36 -2.23 -16.47
C ALA A 467 -3.30 -0.97 -17.32
N PHE A 468 -2.29 -0.87 -18.18
CA PHE A 468 -2.01 0.36 -18.90
C PHE A 468 -3.20 0.63 -19.80
N VAL A 469 -4.04 1.59 -19.40
CA VAL A 469 -5.26 1.93 -20.12
C VAL A 469 -4.81 2.65 -21.37
N LYS A 470 -4.67 1.87 -22.45
CA LYS A 470 -4.16 2.30 -23.73
C LYS A 470 -5.32 2.46 -24.70
N VAL A 471 -5.58 3.70 -25.11
CA VAL A 471 -6.76 4.05 -25.92
C VAL A 471 -6.34 4.80 -27.17
N ALA A 472 -6.84 4.34 -28.32
CA ALA A 472 -6.69 5.03 -29.59
C ALA A 472 -7.64 6.24 -29.67
N LEU A 473 -7.08 7.42 -29.90
CA LEU A 473 -7.77 8.67 -30.10
C LEU A 473 -8.12 8.81 -31.59
N GLU A 474 -9.38 8.53 -31.91
CA GLU A 474 -9.86 8.49 -33.30
C GLU A 474 -10.14 9.89 -33.86
N THR A 475 -9.07 10.64 -34.14
CA THR A 475 -9.08 11.96 -34.78
C THR A 475 -9.68 11.92 -36.20
N GLY A 476 -9.99 13.09 -36.76
CA GLY A 476 -10.39 13.21 -38.16
C GLY A 476 -11.85 12.89 -38.49
N LYS A 477 -12.69 12.56 -37.49
CA LYS A 477 -14.02 11.97 -37.72
C LYS A 477 -15.18 12.96 -37.97
N ALA A 478 -15.00 14.26 -37.76
CA ALA A 478 -16.08 15.24 -37.91
C ALA A 478 -16.23 15.76 -39.35
N ALA A 479 -17.46 15.74 -39.87
CA ALA A 479 -17.78 16.23 -41.21
C ALA A 479 -17.99 17.75 -41.23
N SER A 480 -17.79 18.39 -42.40
CA SER A 480 -18.05 19.83 -42.54
C SER A 480 -19.52 20.16 -42.24
N GLY A 481 -19.74 21.13 -41.34
CA GLY A 481 -21.07 21.55 -40.89
C GLY A 481 -21.80 20.58 -39.95
N SER A 482 -21.18 19.50 -39.47
CA SER A 482 -21.81 18.62 -38.47
C SER A 482 -21.78 19.24 -37.06
N ALA A 483 -22.68 18.78 -36.20
CA ALA A 483 -22.52 18.96 -34.76
C ALA A 483 -21.19 18.34 -34.27
N ALA A 484 -20.70 18.81 -33.12
CA ALA A 484 -19.50 18.29 -32.50
C ALA A 484 -19.63 16.79 -32.18
N VAL A 485 -18.58 16.02 -32.46
CA VAL A 485 -18.50 14.62 -32.04
C VAL A 485 -17.69 14.57 -30.76
N VAL A 486 -18.35 14.25 -29.64
CA VAL A 486 -17.72 14.04 -28.34
C VAL A 486 -17.67 12.54 -28.08
N LYS A 487 -16.47 12.00 -27.82
CA LYS A 487 -16.25 10.61 -27.44
C LYS A 487 -15.48 10.59 -26.12
N ASP A 488 -16.08 10.04 -25.07
CA ASP A 488 -15.33 9.72 -23.87
C ASP A 488 -14.37 8.57 -24.18
N VAL A 489 -13.08 8.80 -23.95
CA VAL A 489 -11.98 7.87 -24.24
C VAL A 489 -11.40 7.25 -22.97
N LEU A 490 -11.70 7.78 -21.78
CA LEU A 490 -11.44 7.11 -20.49
C LEU A 490 -12.69 7.25 -19.62
N ALA A 491 -13.57 6.25 -19.67
CA ALA A 491 -14.92 6.31 -19.09
C ALA A 491 -14.99 5.53 -17.76
N GLY A 492 -14.35 6.06 -16.71
CA GLY A 492 -14.31 5.44 -15.38
C GLY A 492 -13.26 4.35 -15.20
N GLU A 493 -12.38 4.16 -16.19
CA GLU A 493 -11.24 3.23 -16.14
C GLU A 493 -10.13 3.71 -15.20
N VAL A 494 -10.10 5.01 -14.88
CA VAL A 494 -9.20 5.59 -13.87
C VAL A 494 -10.02 6.44 -12.89
N PRO A 495 -9.98 6.17 -11.56
CA PRO A 495 -10.79 6.88 -10.58
C PRO A 495 -10.52 8.39 -10.54
N GLY A 496 -11.58 9.21 -10.56
CA GLY A 496 -11.46 10.67 -10.48
C GLY A 496 -11.07 11.37 -11.80
N ILE A 497 -10.89 10.62 -12.90
CA ILE A 497 -10.43 11.16 -14.18
C ILE A 497 -11.46 10.92 -15.27
N ARG A 498 -11.63 11.91 -16.15
CA ARG A 498 -12.39 11.77 -17.39
C ARG A 498 -11.63 12.38 -18.55
N ALA A 499 -11.42 11.59 -19.60
CA ALA A 499 -10.83 12.06 -20.85
C ALA A 499 -11.86 11.96 -21.98
N SER A 500 -12.05 13.04 -22.74
CA SER A 500 -12.92 13.05 -23.93
C SER A 500 -12.17 13.60 -25.14
N LEU A 501 -12.28 12.93 -26.29
CA LEU A 501 -11.89 13.50 -27.58
C LEU A 501 -13.09 14.26 -28.15
N ILE A 502 -12.86 15.52 -28.55
CA ILE A 502 -13.86 16.40 -29.14
C ILE A 502 -13.40 16.78 -30.55
N SER A 503 -14.15 16.30 -31.54
CA SER A 503 -13.88 16.52 -32.96
C SER A 503 -14.88 17.51 -33.56
N LEU A 504 -14.37 18.58 -34.17
CA LEU A 504 -15.14 19.63 -34.84
C LEU A 504 -14.79 19.67 -36.34
N GLY A 505 -15.81 19.66 -37.20
CA GLY A 505 -15.63 19.96 -38.62
C GLY A 505 -15.37 21.46 -38.85
N PRO A 506 -14.94 21.88 -40.04
CA PRO A 506 -14.70 23.30 -40.36
C PRO A 506 -15.87 24.20 -39.99
N GLY A 507 -15.59 25.24 -39.19
CA GLY A 507 -16.57 26.18 -38.63
C GLY A 507 -17.46 25.66 -37.49
N GLY A 508 -17.27 24.40 -37.05
CA GLY A 508 -18.01 23.79 -35.96
C GLY A 508 -17.66 24.38 -34.58
N ARG A 509 -18.57 24.19 -33.61
CA ARG A 509 -18.44 24.69 -32.22
C ARG A 509 -18.92 23.63 -31.21
N HIS A 510 -18.34 23.64 -30.02
CA HIS A 510 -18.76 22.83 -28.86
C HIS A 510 -18.61 23.63 -27.57
N VAL A 511 -19.62 23.62 -26.71
CA VAL A 511 -19.58 24.29 -25.40
C VAL A 511 -19.28 23.26 -24.32
N GLU A 512 -18.17 23.46 -23.60
CA GLU A 512 -17.84 22.75 -22.37
C GLU A 512 -18.51 23.45 -21.18
N GLY A 513 -19.38 22.72 -20.48
CA GLY A 513 -20.08 23.26 -19.32
C GLY A 513 -19.13 23.71 -18.20
N ARG A 514 -19.48 24.84 -17.59
CA ARG A 514 -18.83 25.39 -16.39
C ARG A 514 -18.77 24.35 -15.28
N SER A 515 -17.61 24.18 -14.65
CA SER A 515 -17.43 23.28 -13.51
C SER A 515 -16.48 23.87 -12.49
N ASN A 516 -16.92 23.93 -11.23
CA ASN A 516 -16.08 24.18 -10.06
C ASN A 516 -15.66 22.87 -9.38
N ALA A 517 -15.98 21.71 -9.98
CA ALA A 517 -15.70 20.38 -9.42
C ALA A 517 -14.58 19.64 -10.18
N GLU A 518 -14.01 20.25 -11.22
CA GLU A 518 -12.95 19.66 -12.04
C GLU A 518 -11.91 20.72 -12.45
N ASP A 519 -10.61 20.40 -12.38
CA ASP A 519 -9.59 21.12 -13.17
C ASP A 519 -9.64 20.55 -14.60
N LYS A 520 -9.39 21.40 -15.61
CA LYS A 520 -9.55 21.05 -17.03
C LYS A 520 -8.34 21.47 -17.86
N VAL A 521 -7.87 20.53 -18.68
CA VAL A 521 -6.75 20.69 -19.59
C VAL A 521 -7.19 20.31 -21.00
N TYR A 522 -6.86 21.16 -21.97
CA TYR A 522 -7.21 20.99 -23.38
C TYR A 522 -5.92 20.82 -24.20
N LEU A 523 -5.87 19.76 -24.99
CA LEU A 523 -4.73 19.40 -25.84
C LEU A 523 -5.20 19.32 -27.29
N VAL A 524 -4.73 20.24 -28.14
CA VAL A 524 -5.06 20.22 -29.56
C VAL A 524 -4.20 19.19 -30.28
N LEU A 525 -4.83 18.09 -30.66
CA LEU A 525 -4.19 16.99 -31.39
C LEU A 525 -4.01 17.34 -32.85
N GLU A 526 -5.06 17.87 -33.49
CA GLU A 526 -5.06 18.20 -34.92
C GLU A 526 -5.84 19.48 -35.24
N GLY A 527 -5.44 20.13 -36.35
CA GLY A 527 -6.17 21.24 -36.94
C GLY A 527 -5.92 22.64 -36.34
N ARG A 528 -6.89 23.54 -36.50
CA ARG A 528 -6.81 24.98 -36.16
C ARG A 528 -8.16 25.54 -35.72
N GLY A 529 -8.14 26.43 -34.73
CA GLY A 529 -9.36 27.04 -34.19
C GLY A 529 -9.08 28.00 -33.04
N ALA A 530 -10.00 28.04 -32.07
CA ALA A 530 -9.85 28.76 -30.81
C ALA A 530 -10.48 27.99 -29.65
N VAL A 531 -9.93 28.19 -28.45
CA VAL A 531 -10.65 27.95 -27.18
C VAL A 531 -11.15 29.30 -26.69
N VAL A 532 -12.45 29.53 -26.72
CA VAL A 532 -13.07 30.75 -26.21
C VAL A 532 -13.29 30.57 -24.71
N ALA A 533 -12.47 31.22 -23.89
CA ALA A 533 -12.55 31.16 -22.43
C ALA A 533 -13.21 32.43 -21.90
N ASP A 534 -14.32 32.30 -21.16
CA ASP A 534 -15.07 33.44 -20.60
C ASP A 534 -15.38 34.55 -21.64
N GLY A 535 -15.64 34.14 -22.89
CA GLY A 535 -15.91 35.02 -24.04
C GLY A 535 -14.67 35.54 -24.78
N VAL A 536 -13.45 35.28 -24.29
CA VAL A 536 -12.18 35.69 -24.92
C VAL A 536 -11.66 34.57 -25.83
N PRO A 537 -11.54 34.79 -27.16
CA PRO A 537 -11.03 33.77 -28.08
C PRO A 537 -9.50 33.62 -27.93
N LEU A 538 -9.06 32.42 -27.56
CA LEU A 538 -7.66 32.04 -27.49
C LEU A 538 -7.31 31.22 -28.75
N PRO A 539 -6.53 31.76 -29.71
CA PRO A 539 -6.19 31.03 -30.93
C PRO A 539 -5.38 29.78 -30.63
N VAL A 540 -5.75 28.65 -31.23
CA VAL A 540 -5.05 27.37 -31.06
C VAL A 540 -4.81 26.68 -32.40
N GLU A 541 -3.71 25.93 -32.46
CA GLU A 541 -3.45 24.98 -33.54
C GLU A 541 -2.86 23.69 -32.97
N ARG A 542 -2.60 22.70 -33.84
CA ARG A 542 -1.93 21.45 -33.45
C ARG A 542 -0.75 21.69 -32.51
N GLN A 543 -0.67 20.86 -31.45
CA GLN A 543 0.32 20.95 -30.38
C GLN A 543 0.23 22.19 -29.47
N THR A 544 -0.87 22.93 -29.51
CA THR A 544 -1.23 23.92 -28.47
C THR A 544 -1.87 23.23 -27.26
N ILE A 545 -1.38 23.60 -26.08
CA ILE A 545 -1.99 23.33 -24.77
C ILE A 545 -2.80 24.55 -24.36
N VAL A 546 -4.00 24.33 -23.81
CA VAL A 546 -4.74 25.33 -23.05
C VAL A 546 -5.07 24.80 -21.65
N ARG A 547 -4.77 25.59 -20.62
CA ARG A 547 -5.33 25.42 -19.26
C ARG A 547 -6.14 26.67 -18.91
N LEU A 548 -7.34 26.46 -18.40
CA LEU A 548 -8.23 27.52 -17.94
C LEU A 548 -8.31 27.49 -16.40
N PRO A 549 -8.65 28.62 -15.75
CA PRO A 549 -9.05 28.62 -14.35
C PRO A 549 -10.20 27.64 -14.07
N VAL A 550 -10.20 27.06 -12.87
CA VAL A 550 -11.32 26.26 -12.39
C VAL A 550 -12.56 27.16 -12.32
N GLY A 551 -13.66 26.71 -12.93
CA GLY A 551 -14.88 27.50 -13.02
C GLY A 551 -14.96 28.52 -14.16
N SER A 552 -14.04 28.54 -15.12
CA SER A 552 -14.22 29.27 -16.39
C SER A 552 -15.25 28.58 -17.31
N ASP A 553 -15.95 29.39 -18.11
CA ASP A 553 -16.72 28.93 -19.26
C ASP A 553 -15.78 28.67 -20.45
N ALA A 554 -16.05 27.63 -21.25
CA ALA A 554 -15.20 27.26 -22.39
C ALA A 554 -16.02 26.84 -23.63
N GLU A 555 -15.74 27.43 -24.78
CA GLU A 555 -16.25 26.98 -26.09
C GLU A 555 -15.08 26.65 -27.02
N LEU A 556 -15.07 25.44 -27.58
CA LEU A 556 -14.15 25.06 -28.65
C LEU A 556 -14.75 25.48 -30.00
N ALA A 557 -14.00 26.19 -30.82
CA ALA A 557 -14.45 26.66 -32.13
C ALA A 557 -13.41 26.34 -33.22
N ALA A 558 -13.80 25.57 -34.23
CA ALA A 558 -12.93 25.25 -35.37
C ALA A 558 -12.86 26.42 -36.37
N ALA A 559 -11.71 26.58 -37.04
CA ALA A 559 -11.59 27.58 -38.10
C ALA A 559 -12.48 27.23 -39.31
N ALA A 560 -12.93 28.23 -40.07
CA ALA A 560 -13.84 28.01 -41.21
C ALA A 560 -13.28 27.09 -42.31
N SER A 561 -11.95 26.90 -42.37
CA SER A 561 -11.24 26.08 -43.36
C SER A 561 -10.48 24.89 -42.76
N SER A 562 -10.63 24.61 -41.47
CA SER A 562 -9.90 23.52 -40.79
C SER A 562 -10.81 22.83 -39.79
N MET A 563 -10.71 21.51 -39.72
CA MET A 563 -11.21 20.76 -38.56
C MET A 563 -10.39 21.10 -37.30
N LEU A 564 -10.87 20.66 -36.14
CA LEU A 564 -10.18 20.78 -34.86
C LEU A 564 -10.47 19.54 -34.01
N ASP A 565 -9.43 18.81 -33.60
CA ASP A 565 -9.52 17.69 -32.66
C ASP A 565 -8.83 18.06 -31.34
N VAL A 566 -9.59 18.01 -30.24
CA VAL A 566 -9.12 18.40 -28.91
C VAL A 566 -9.35 17.26 -27.92
N LEU A 567 -8.29 16.79 -27.28
CA LEU A 567 -8.38 15.93 -26.10
C LEU A 567 -8.59 16.82 -24.88
N VAL A 568 -9.69 16.61 -24.16
CA VAL A 568 -10.01 17.29 -22.90
C VAL A 568 -9.83 16.32 -21.74
N LEU A 569 -8.84 16.60 -20.89
CA LEU A 569 -8.61 15.90 -19.64
C LEU A 569 -9.28 16.68 -18.51
N ARG A 570 -10.01 15.96 -17.65
CA ARG A 570 -10.72 16.52 -16.48
C ARG A 570 -10.35 15.69 -15.26
N HIS A 571 -9.92 16.36 -14.20
CA HIS A 571 -9.55 15.77 -12.92
C HIS A 571 -10.50 16.29 -11.84
N ALA A 572 -11.19 15.38 -11.14
CA ALA A 572 -12.19 15.72 -10.14
C ALA A 572 -11.55 16.27 -8.86
N LEU A 573 -12.02 17.42 -8.41
CA LEU A 573 -11.49 18.14 -7.25
C LEU A 573 -12.24 17.77 -5.97
N SER A 574 -11.49 17.37 -4.94
CA SER A 574 -11.99 17.20 -3.58
C SER A 574 -12.34 18.54 -2.92
N ASP A 575 -12.91 18.51 -1.72
CA ASP A 575 -13.14 19.71 -0.92
C ASP A 575 -11.82 20.38 -0.48
N GLU A 576 -10.79 19.58 -0.22
CA GLU A 576 -9.45 20.09 0.13
C GLU A 576 -8.77 20.77 -1.06
N ASP A 577 -8.81 20.15 -2.25
CA ASP A 577 -8.30 20.77 -3.49
C ASP A 577 -8.96 22.13 -3.76
N ARG A 578 -10.28 22.23 -3.52
CA ARG A 578 -11.05 23.47 -3.72
C ARG A 578 -10.69 24.56 -2.71
N VAL A 579 -10.42 24.19 -1.46
CA VAL A 579 -9.94 25.13 -0.42
C VAL A 579 -8.53 25.61 -0.73
N ASP A 580 -7.62 24.73 -1.13
CA ASP A 580 -6.24 25.06 -1.48
C ASP A 580 -6.16 25.94 -2.74
N LEU A 581 -6.86 25.55 -3.83
CA LEU A 581 -6.93 26.36 -5.06
C LEU A 581 -7.55 27.74 -4.82
N ALA A 582 -8.43 27.90 -3.82
CA ALA A 582 -8.98 29.20 -3.41
C ALA A 582 -8.00 30.03 -2.56
N ALA A 583 -7.06 29.39 -1.85
CA ALA A 583 -5.99 30.08 -1.11
C ALA A 583 -4.87 30.62 -2.02
N HIS A 584 -4.82 30.16 -3.28
CA HIS A 584 -3.82 30.48 -4.29
C HIS A 584 -4.43 31.30 -5.45
N PRO A 585 -4.65 32.63 -5.30
CA PRO A 585 -5.27 33.48 -6.33
C PRO A 585 -4.51 33.49 -7.67
N GLU A 586 -3.21 33.19 -7.67
CA GLU A 586 -2.40 32.87 -8.84
C GLU A 586 -3.01 31.79 -9.76
N ASN A 587 -3.69 30.78 -9.20
CA ASN A 587 -4.38 29.72 -9.94
C ASN A 587 -5.66 30.22 -10.65
N GLN A 588 -6.13 31.42 -10.31
CA GLN A 588 -7.28 32.09 -10.92
C GLN A 588 -6.85 33.18 -11.93
N ALA A 589 -5.56 33.26 -12.26
CA ALA A 589 -5.02 34.18 -13.27
C ALA A 589 -5.46 33.80 -14.70
N SER A 590 -5.18 34.69 -15.67
CA SER A 590 -5.59 34.53 -17.08
C SER A 590 -5.26 33.16 -17.70
N PRO A 591 -6.10 32.67 -18.63
CA PRO A 591 -5.88 31.42 -19.37
C PRO A 591 -4.46 31.22 -19.88
N TYR A 592 -3.89 30.04 -19.65
CA TYR A 592 -2.57 29.68 -20.13
C TYR A 592 -2.68 28.97 -21.48
N VAL A 593 -2.06 29.55 -22.51
CA VAL A 593 -2.08 29.05 -23.89
C VAL A 593 -0.65 29.03 -24.42
N ARG A 594 -0.17 27.87 -24.89
CA ARG A 594 1.20 27.74 -25.40
C ARG A 594 1.38 26.51 -26.27
N LYS A 595 2.29 26.55 -27.25
CA LYS A 595 2.73 25.32 -27.93
C LYS A 595 3.72 24.54 -27.08
N PHE A 596 3.70 23.21 -27.20
CA PHE A 596 4.72 22.34 -26.60
C PHE A 596 6.17 22.79 -26.85
N SER A 597 6.48 23.28 -28.06
CA SER A 597 7.81 23.78 -28.45
C SER A 597 8.25 25.06 -27.72
N GLU A 598 7.30 25.83 -27.18
CA GLU A 598 7.51 27.13 -26.54
C GLU A 598 7.54 27.02 -25.00
N CYS A 599 7.25 25.84 -24.45
CA CYS A 599 7.28 25.58 -23.02
C CYS A 599 8.72 25.67 -22.46
N PRO A 600 8.91 26.24 -21.25
CA PRO A 600 10.22 26.30 -20.59
C PRO A 600 10.90 24.93 -20.49
N THR A 601 12.21 24.91 -20.75
CA THR A 601 13.07 23.74 -20.60
C THR A 601 13.60 23.62 -19.17
N TYR A 602 13.73 22.39 -18.68
CA TYR A 602 14.35 22.10 -17.38
C TYR A 602 15.15 20.78 -17.44
N GLY A 603 16.09 20.59 -16.51
CA GLY A 603 16.93 19.40 -16.41
C GLY A 603 16.45 18.40 -15.35
N GLU A 604 16.76 17.12 -15.55
CA GLU A 604 16.56 16.06 -14.54
C GLU A 604 17.82 15.19 -14.48
N ALA A 605 18.28 14.84 -13.26
CA ALA A 605 19.48 14.03 -13.07
C ALA A 605 19.38 12.61 -13.63
N ILE A 606 18.16 12.11 -13.87
CA ILE A 606 17.86 10.77 -14.41
C ILE A 606 17.84 10.71 -15.95
N LYS A 607 17.98 11.84 -16.64
CA LYS A 607 17.94 11.95 -18.11
C LYS A 607 19.32 12.27 -18.67
N SER A 608 19.65 11.73 -19.84
CA SER A 608 20.95 12.01 -20.46
C SER A 608 21.04 13.46 -20.96
N ALA A 609 22.25 13.96 -21.19
CA ALA A 609 22.48 15.28 -21.78
C ALA A 609 21.90 15.46 -23.21
N LYS A 610 21.46 14.38 -23.87
CA LYS A 610 20.73 14.43 -25.15
C LYS A 610 19.24 14.73 -24.98
N THR A 611 18.71 14.54 -23.78
CA THR A 611 17.28 14.63 -23.49
C THR A 611 16.93 16.02 -22.96
N THR A 612 16.09 16.75 -23.69
CA THR A 612 15.47 18.00 -23.26
C THR A 612 14.08 17.72 -22.69
N SER A 613 13.83 18.11 -21.45
CA SER A 613 12.47 18.11 -20.89
C SER A 613 11.88 19.53 -20.91
N ARG A 614 10.59 19.64 -21.21
CA ARG A 614 9.81 20.90 -21.10
C ARG A 614 8.62 20.69 -20.20
N THR A 615 8.18 21.72 -19.50
CA THR A 615 7.00 21.65 -18.63
C THR A 615 6.18 22.93 -18.67
N LEU A 616 4.88 22.78 -18.48
CA LEU A 616 3.87 23.84 -18.33
C LEU A 616 3.69 24.19 -16.85
N LEU A 617 4.79 24.45 -16.15
CA LEU A 617 4.81 24.94 -14.78
C LEU A 617 5.32 26.38 -14.75
N PRO A 618 4.43 27.38 -14.73
CA PRO A 618 4.77 28.69 -14.18
C PRO A 618 5.23 28.49 -12.74
N LYS A 619 6.32 29.15 -12.33
CA LYS A 619 6.87 29.01 -10.97
C LYS A 619 5.90 29.47 -9.88
N ASP A 620 4.90 30.25 -10.28
CA ASP A 620 3.99 30.97 -9.42
C ASP A 620 2.58 30.35 -9.41
N ILE A 621 2.37 29.11 -9.89
CA ILE A 621 1.05 28.46 -10.02
C ILE A 621 1.12 27.03 -9.44
N VAL A 622 0.05 26.62 -8.73
CA VAL A 622 -0.10 25.30 -8.10
C VAL A 622 -1.27 24.55 -8.76
N PRO A 623 -1.08 23.96 -9.96
CA PRO A 623 -2.17 23.30 -10.67
C PRO A 623 -2.45 21.90 -10.09
N ARG A 624 -3.61 21.28 -10.36
CA ARG A 624 -3.81 19.85 -10.04
C ARG A 624 -3.41 18.93 -11.20
N MET A 625 -3.34 19.47 -12.42
CA MET A 625 -2.74 18.84 -13.60
C MET A 625 -1.63 19.70 -14.21
N SER A 626 -0.50 19.08 -14.56
CA SER A 626 0.60 19.70 -15.30
C SER A 626 0.93 18.91 -16.56
N ILE A 627 1.53 19.56 -17.55
CA ILE A 627 1.88 18.93 -18.83
C ILE A 627 3.36 19.15 -19.12
N GLY A 628 4.02 18.15 -19.69
CA GLY A 628 5.37 18.29 -20.21
C GLY A 628 5.64 17.46 -21.46
N THR A 629 6.87 17.57 -21.94
CA THR A 629 7.40 16.78 -23.05
C THR A 629 8.83 16.38 -22.79
N VAL A 630 9.20 15.20 -23.31
CA VAL A 630 10.57 14.75 -23.47
C VAL A 630 10.91 14.72 -24.96
N GLU A 631 11.99 15.37 -25.36
CA GLU A 631 12.53 15.38 -26.72
C GLU A 631 14.02 15.03 -26.68
N THR A 632 14.48 14.17 -27.58
CA THR A 632 15.84 13.61 -27.52
C THR A 632 16.65 13.89 -28.79
N ALA A 633 17.87 14.37 -28.62
CA ALA A 633 18.84 14.61 -29.70
C ALA A 633 19.53 13.30 -30.12
N GLY A 634 18.76 12.42 -30.75
CA GLY A 634 19.14 11.05 -31.10
C GLY A 634 18.40 10.00 -30.27
N PRO A 635 18.64 8.70 -30.49
CA PRO A 635 18.04 7.63 -29.69
C PRO A 635 18.55 7.72 -28.25
N ASP A 636 17.63 7.70 -27.29
CA ASP A 636 17.95 7.74 -25.86
C ASP A 636 16.98 6.89 -25.04
N ARG A 637 17.42 6.46 -23.86
CA ARG A 637 16.65 5.61 -22.95
C ARG A 637 16.55 6.25 -21.58
N VAL A 638 15.35 6.72 -21.22
CA VAL A 638 15.04 7.13 -19.86
C VAL A 638 14.87 5.86 -19.02
N ALA A 639 15.78 5.64 -18.08
CA ALA A 639 15.78 4.43 -17.25
C ALA A 639 14.51 4.30 -16.40
N PRO A 640 14.00 3.09 -16.11
CA PRO A 640 12.82 2.89 -15.28
C PRO A 640 12.98 3.43 -13.85
N HIS A 641 12.20 4.46 -13.51
CA HIS A 641 12.21 5.15 -12.22
C HIS A 641 10.81 5.20 -11.62
N ALA A 642 10.72 5.15 -10.30
CA ALA A 642 9.45 5.34 -9.59
C ALA A 642 9.14 6.83 -9.47
N HIS A 643 7.88 7.19 -9.69
CA HIS A 643 7.33 8.47 -9.25
C HIS A 643 6.23 8.19 -8.21
N PRO A 644 6.59 8.09 -6.91
CA PRO A 644 5.69 7.60 -5.86
C PRO A 644 4.49 8.51 -5.55
N MET A 645 4.45 9.70 -6.14
CA MET A 645 3.38 10.69 -5.96
C MET A 645 2.60 11.00 -7.26
N LEU A 646 2.98 10.42 -8.41
CA LEU A 646 2.47 10.86 -9.72
C LEU A 646 1.65 9.78 -10.42
N GLU A 647 0.41 10.11 -10.73
CA GLU A 647 -0.37 9.48 -11.79
C GLU A 647 -0.09 10.21 -13.10
N GLN A 648 0.12 9.48 -14.22
CA GLN A 648 0.54 10.10 -15.48
C GLN A 648 -0.18 9.54 -16.70
N PHE A 649 -0.33 10.39 -17.72
CA PHE A 649 -0.78 9.98 -19.04
C PHE A 649 0.29 10.28 -20.07
N PHE A 650 0.74 9.26 -20.80
CA PHE A 650 1.60 9.43 -21.96
C PHE A 650 0.75 9.54 -23.21
N LEU A 651 1.00 10.57 -24.01
CA LEU A 651 0.30 10.87 -25.24
C LEU A 651 1.25 10.70 -26.42
N GLY A 652 0.93 9.79 -27.32
CA GLY A 652 1.58 9.66 -28.61
C GLY A 652 0.98 10.66 -29.60
N LEU A 653 1.83 11.43 -30.29
CA LEU A 653 1.44 12.29 -31.42
C LEU A 653 2.08 11.81 -32.72
N ASP A 654 1.71 12.45 -33.83
CA ASP A 654 2.16 12.13 -35.18
C ASP A 654 3.65 11.78 -35.29
N GLY A 655 3.91 10.58 -35.80
CA GLY A 655 5.25 10.04 -35.96
C GLY A 655 5.83 9.36 -34.72
N ASN A 656 5.17 9.27 -33.58
CA ASN A 656 5.71 8.53 -32.44
C ASN A 656 5.74 7.01 -32.67
N ASP A 657 6.91 6.42 -32.43
CA ASP A 657 7.16 4.99 -32.27
C ASP A 657 8.01 4.85 -31.00
N ILE A 658 7.39 5.02 -29.83
CA ILE A 658 8.07 5.08 -28.54
C ILE A 658 7.81 3.78 -27.78
N VAL A 659 8.84 3.14 -27.22
CA VAL A 659 8.64 2.01 -26.31
C VAL A 659 8.61 2.54 -24.89
N VAL A 660 7.47 2.37 -24.22
CA VAL A 660 7.29 2.69 -22.81
C VAL A 660 7.52 1.42 -22.01
N HIS A 661 8.43 1.46 -21.04
CA HIS A 661 8.63 0.40 -20.06
C HIS A 661 7.95 0.79 -18.77
N ALA A 662 7.25 -0.13 -18.13
CA ALA A 662 6.69 0.10 -16.80
C ALA A 662 6.48 -1.23 -16.05
N ASP A 663 6.93 -1.28 -14.80
CA ASP A 663 6.76 -2.40 -13.85
C ASP A 663 7.15 -3.78 -14.42
N GLY A 664 8.25 -3.81 -15.18
CA GLY A 664 8.76 -5.04 -15.84
C GLY A 664 8.14 -5.33 -17.22
N GLY A 665 7.00 -4.72 -17.54
CA GLY A 665 6.39 -4.76 -18.87
C GLY A 665 6.93 -3.72 -19.83
N GLN A 666 6.56 -3.85 -21.10
CA GLN A 666 6.76 -2.81 -22.12
C GLN A 666 5.60 -2.74 -23.12
N THR A 667 5.32 -1.56 -23.64
CA THR A 667 4.29 -1.32 -24.66
C THR A 667 4.76 -0.27 -25.67
N ALA A 668 4.39 -0.43 -26.93
CA ALA A 668 4.60 0.59 -27.93
C ALA A 668 3.52 1.69 -27.78
N LEU A 669 3.93 2.95 -27.92
CA LEU A 669 3.09 4.14 -27.95
C LEU A 669 3.22 4.82 -29.32
N GLY A 670 2.20 4.61 -30.15
CA GLY A 670 2.05 5.14 -31.49
C GLY A 670 1.36 6.52 -31.52
N ALA A 671 1.23 7.09 -32.71
CA ALA A 671 0.53 8.36 -32.92
C ALA A 671 -0.96 8.28 -32.55
N ASN A 672 -1.47 9.33 -31.88
CA ASN A 672 -2.84 9.46 -31.40
C ASN A 672 -3.25 8.32 -30.44
N GLU A 673 -2.33 7.85 -29.59
CA GLU A 673 -2.64 6.91 -28.51
C GLU A 673 -2.43 7.58 -27.15
N LEU A 674 -3.38 7.38 -26.24
CA LEU A 674 -3.28 7.78 -24.83
C LEU A 674 -2.97 6.54 -23.99
N LEU A 675 -2.00 6.64 -23.09
CA LEU A 675 -1.53 5.54 -22.25
C LEU A 675 -1.49 5.99 -20.79
N HIS A 676 -2.34 5.39 -19.95
CA HIS A 676 -2.29 5.62 -18.51
C HIS A 676 -1.11 4.89 -17.87
N ILE A 677 -0.32 5.61 -17.07
CA ILE A 677 0.74 5.10 -16.19
C ILE A 677 0.29 5.35 -14.74
N PRO A 678 -0.14 4.32 -14.00
CA PRO A 678 -0.73 4.51 -12.68
C PRO A 678 0.27 4.99 -11.62
N LEU A 679 -0.29 5.52 -10.53
CA LEU A 679 0.46 5.96 -9.36
C LEU A 679 1.38 4.86 -8.82
N GLY A 680 2.65 5.21 -8.57
CA GLY A 680 3.67 4.31 -8.02
C GLY A 680 4.43 3.49 -9.06
N SER A 681 3.96 3.40 -10.31
CA SER A 681 4.64 2.65 -11.38
C SER A 681 6.11 3.06 -11.57
N ARG A 682 7.00 2.06 -11.65
CA ARG A 682 8.39 2.21 -12.10
C ARG A 682 8.43 2.23 -13.61
N HIS A 683 8.52 3.41 -14.21
CA HIS A 683 8.40 3.58 -15.67
C HIS A 683 9.57 4.33 -16.31
N GLY A 684 9.74 4.12 -17.60
CA GLY A 684 10.78 4.71 -18.44
C GLY A 684 10.37 4.64 -19.92
N ALA A 685 11.19 5.21 -20.81
CA ALA A 685 10.87 5.25 -22.24
C ALA A 685 12.13 5.21 -23.11
N GLU A 686 12.06 4.49 -24.22
CA GLU A 686 13.01 4.53 -25.32
C GLU A 686 12.45 5.44 -26.42
N VAL A 687 13.11 6.57 -26.64
CA VAL A 687 12.71 7.59 -27.62
C VAL A 687 13.72 7.56 -28.77
N ALA A 688 13.25 7.23 -29.97
CA ALA A 688 14.07 7.21 -31.17
C ALA A 688 14.39 8.65 -31.67
N GLU A 689 15.38 8.76 -32.56
CA GLU A 689 15.80 10.06 -33.11
C GLU A 689 14.64 10.82 -33.78
N GLY A 690 14.47 12.08 -33.40
CA GLY A 690 13.43 12.96 -33.93
C GLY A 690 12.01 12.70 -33.38
N LYS A 691 11.84 11.77 -32.43
CA LYS A 691 10.54 11.47 -31.79
C LYS A 691 10.37 12.26 -30.47
N LYS A 692 9.14 12.42 -29.97
CA LYS A 692 8.85 13.20 -28.74
C LYS A 692 7.80 12.52 -27.87
N LEU A 693 8.12 12.25 -26.61
CA LEU A 693 7.12 11.77 -25.64
C LEU A 693 6.38 12.98 -25.05
N HIS A 694 5.07 13.06 -25.28
CA HIS A 694 4.22 14.01 -24.58
C HIS A 694 3.66 13.32 -23.33
N TYR A 695 3.60 14.03 -22.20
CA TYR A 695 3.06 13.48 -20.97
C TYR A 695 2.28 14.53 -20.17
N VAL A 696 1.28 14.06 -19.43
CA VAL A 696 0.51 14.83 -18.47
C VAL A 696 0.77 14.22 -17.10
N TRP A 697 1.25 15.04 -16.17
CA TRP A 697 1.32 14.69 -14.75
C TRP A 697 0.05 15.14 -14.06
N MET A 698 -0.47 14.32 -13.17
CA MET A 698 -1.50 14.72 -12.22
C MET A 698 -1.02 14.48 -10.79
N ASP A 699 -1.77 15.02 -9.83
CA ASP A 699 -1.66 14.76 -8.39
C ASP A 699 -0.31 15.11 -7.74
N PHE A 700 0.61 15.66 -8.52
CA PHE A 700 1.92 16.19 -8.13
C PHE A 700 1.83 17.14 -6.92
N PHE A 701 0.70 17.84 -6.79
CA PHE A 701 0.52 18.97 -5.89
C PHE A 701 -0.57 18.76 -4.85
N ARG A 702 -0.78 17.52 -4.37
CA ARG A 702 -1.72 17.25 -3.27
C ARG A 702 -1.49 18.19 -2.07
N ASP A 703 -0.23 18.54 -1.80
CA ASP A 703 0.20 19.59 -0.87
C ASP A 703 1.44 20.38 -1.37
N ARG A 704 1.92 21.32 -0.54
CA ARG A 704 3.18 22.07 -0.77
C ARG A 704 4.47 21.25 -0.58
N GLU A 705 4.40 19.99 -0.15
CA GLU A 705 5.57 19.10 -0.11
C GLU A 705 5.94 18.60 -1.51
N GLY A 706 4.95 18.31 -2.35
CA GLY A 706 5.17 18.02 -3.78
C GLY A 706 5.92 19.14 -4.53
N LEU A 707 5.53 20.40 -4.32
CA LEU A 707 6.27 21.57 -4.84
C LEU A 707 7.74 21.60 -4.40
N ARG A 708 8.00 21.38 -3.11
CA ARG A 708 9.35 21.36 -2.55
C ARG A 708 10.17 20.17 -3.04
N TRP A 709 9.54 19.02 -3.32
CA TRP A 709 10.17 17.90 -4.00
C TRP A 709 10.60 18.29 -5.43
N LEU A 710 9.73 19.01 -6.16
CA LEU A 710 10.01 19.56 -7.49
C LEU A 710 11.24 20.49 -7.48
N GLU A 711 11.26 21.47 -6.56
CA GLU A 711 12.35 22.44 -6.42
C GLU A 711 13.70 21.79 -6.06
N THR A 712 13.66 20.72 -5.24
CA THR A 712 14.87 20.02 -4.78
C THR A 712 15.39 18.98 -5.77
N HIS A 713 14.53 18.35 -6.58
CA HIS A 713 14.92 17.25 -7.49
C HIS A 713 14.97 17.64 -8.97
N LYS A 714 14.39 18.79 -9.36
CA LYS A 714 14.36 19.28 -10.76
C LYS A 714 14.83 20.75 -10.83
N PRO A 715 16.12 21.04 -10.52
CA PRO A 715 16.61 22.40 -10.42
C PRO A 715 16.49 23.17 -11.76
N ASN A 716 15.85 24.33 -11.69
CA ASN A 716 15.69 25.27 -12.80
C ASN A 716 16.95 26.10 -13.09
N GLU A 717 18.14 25.48 -13.09
CA GLU A 717 19.31 26.09 -13.75
C GLU A 717 19.34 25.67 -15.23
N PRO A 718 19.54 26.60 -16.17
CA PRO A 718 19.90 26.21 -17.54
C PRO A 718 21.22 25.43 -17.45
N ALA A 719 21.28 24.27 -18.12
CA ALA A 719 22.46 23.43 -18.10
C ALA A 719 23.71 24.25 -18.47
N LYS A 720 24.62 24.42 -17.51
CA LYS A 720 25.95 24.96 -17.78
C LYS A 720 26.62 23.99 -18.77
N GLN A 721 26.79 24.46 -20.01
CA GLN A 721 27.61 23.74 -20.98
C GLN A 721 29.04 23.59 -20.42
N PRO A 722 29.70 22.45 -20.65
CA PRO A 722 31.05 22.17 -20.15
C PRO A 722 32.11 23.10 -20.75
#